data_AF-A0A0A1U8F8-F1
#
_entry.id   AF-A0A0A1U8F8-F1
#
_cell.length_a   1.000
_cell.length_b   1.000
_cell.length_c   1.000
_cell.angle_alpha   90.00
_cell.angle_beta   90.00
_cell.angle_gamma   90.00
#
_symmetry.space_group_name_H-M   'P 1'
#
loop_
_entity.id
_entity.type
_entity.pdbx_description
1 polymer ?
#
loop_
_entity_poly.entity_id
_entity_poly.type
_entity_poly.pdbx_seq_one_letter_code
_entity_poly.pdbx_strand_id
1 'polypeptide(L)'
;MKSQMDIYSLQIVAKYFLLVEDYINVIQVNKKFQYLTDRFRYNPISISSLKLFPFIETLHLYTRKDAVFPSIPRIEYHYQISISDSIKITIMATLNHTKVVFHNINLKIEDFSCGDITHLLSVANTLPERCFQMSYFTSLNIPDNITQIGCQCFSMANRLQYVTIGRGLTALPNFAFSECQNLKSITLPNTLTKLSMGAFQICGLNSFTFPESVKVIGSCLFSTNNNLQQISFPKNMKVIPYCVCYNCPNLRTVTLPDNLVEIEFRAFDQCNLDKINIPSNLLFFKKAFSSQNLLKQLNFPKQCLIVDVDKLIQNGDITQNDKKYIVTPSLSMIPKNLFMSNGYVKSIVLSPSVLNIEESAFSFSHYLTSVEMCSSVSYIGESAFYYCANLKEVGTLKGVEYIGKDCFNKCSSLESLCFNENVHIGSGALHQCVSLTQLEVPHTNGNVSFEVSFDSIGAFESCGYTCKNIKVDYEMFSFNIDAPTPTDFEYPVGWCGSFRSRVFNSNNLTQFAVPNCVTSLGNSFFSDSTKLKELILSNSVKEIGDLCFSDCHNLERITIPSILTFFGKNAFKNCNKLTSIEFNGCQQWSGYVTYREFLILKRCGIKCVNMYLDSIEYEQMKMFLPMFNCLEDFSECNKLEYISIPSTVSVLGKQCFSACHFLKEIKLVEGLCEIRECAFEKCYSLKNVIFPKSLHTIGEKCFYGNVAMTAVVIPNTIKSLGRMAFARCTNLKSVIITESLINSNSVFDYCYSLSNVTLTQHDGEKCTVFGSLFTNCGSLKTIEIPETIEHIGRCACAGMSALESVVLPENITSIGKNAFSNCTSLKEVLFNNKIKNIEAFAFFNCKSLKRVQLPESVDHIDKDAFSNETEIRK
;
A
#
# COMPACT_ATOMS: atom_id res chain seq x y z
N MET A 1 21.22 -18.07 55.49
CA MET A 1 22.04 -19.09 54.80
C MET A 1 22.58 -18.46 53.52
N LYS A 2 23.89 -18.32 53.33
CA LYS A 2 24.45 -17.91 52.02
C LYS A 2 24.24 -19.09 51.07
N SER A 3 23.39 -18.94 50.06
CA SER A 3 23.23 -19.95 49.00
C SER A 3 24.52 -20.03 48.20
N GLN A 4 25.38 -20.99 48.55
CA GLN A 4 26.58 -21.28 47.76
C GLN A 4 26.16 -22.12 46.55
N MET A 5 26.50 -21.67 45.35
CA MET A 5 26.24 -22.40 44.11
C MET A 5 26.84 -23.80 44.17
N ASP A 6 25.99 -24.83 44.03
CA ASP A 6 26.38 -26.23 43.96
C ASP A 6 26.79 -26.64 42.53
N ILE A 7 27.34 -27.85 42.38
CA ILE A 7 27.86 -28.34 41.10
C ILE A 7 26.76 -28.61 40.06
N TYR A 8 25.53 -28.93 40.47
CA TYR A 8 24.40 -29.14 39.56
C TYR A 8 23.89 -27.80 39.02
N SER A 9 23.76 -26.81 39.90
CA SER A 9 23.43 -25.44 39.52
C SER A 9 24.47 -24.87 38.55
N LEU A 10 25.76 -25.08 38.85
CA LEU A 10 26.83 -24.66 37.94
C LEU A 10 26.86 -25.47 36.64
N GLN A 11 26.51 -26.75 36.64
CA GLN A 11 26.39 -27.53 35.41
C GLN A 11 25.34 -26.95 34.46
N ILE A 12 24.23 -26.43 34.98
CA ILE A 12 23.22 -25.73 34.17
C ILE A 12 23.80 -24.45 33.58
N VAL A 13 24.48 -23.64 34.39
CA VAL A 13 25.12 -22.39 33.95
C VAL A 13 26.22 -22.67 32.92
N ALA A 14 27.04 -23.69 33.14
CA ALA A 14 28.14 -24.08 32.30
C ALA A 14 27.70 -24.57 30.91
N LYS A 15 26.41 -24.87 30.69
CA LYS A 15 25.88 -25.11 29.33
C LYS A 15 25.92 -23.86 28.44
N TYR A 16 26.05 -22.68 29.03
CA TYR A 16 26.05 -21.39 28.35
C TYR A 16 27.46 -20.78 28.23
N PHE A 17 28.50 -21.51 28.65
CA PHE A 17 29.87 -21.10 28.40
C PHE A 17 30.19 -21.23 26.91
N LEU A 18 31.01 -20.32 26.41
CA LEU A 18 31.27 -20.19 24.97
C LEU A 18 32.68 -20.68 24.62
N LEU A 19 33.61 -20.61 25.57
CA LEU A 19 35.02 -20.92 25.35
C LEU A 19 35.48 -22.10 26.21
N VAL A 20 36.48 -22.83 25.72
CA VAL A 20 37.16 -23.89 26.48
C VAL A 20 37.74 -23.32 27.78
N GLU A 21 38.26 -22.10 27.71
CA GLU A 21 38.84 -21.34 28.82
C GLU A 21 37.84 -21.14 29.96
N ASP A 22 36.54 -20.97 29.67
CA ASP A 22 35.53 -20.78 30.71
C ASP A 22 35.43 -22.02 31.63
N TYR A 23 35.45 -23.21 31.03
CA TYR A 23 35.44 -24.47 31.78
C TYR A 23 36.74 -24.66 32.55
N ILE A 24 37.88 -24.38 31.92
CA ILE A 24 39.19 -24.49 32.55
C ILE A 24 39.30 -23.52 33.74
N ASN A 25 38.91 -22.27 33.57
CA ASN A 25 38.95 -21.25 34.61
C ASN A 25 38.08 -21.64 35.80
N VAL A 26 36.87 -22.15 35.56
CA VAL A 26 35.98 -22.60 36.63
C VAL A 26 36.57 -23.77 37.42
N ILE A 27 37.18 -24.74 36.72
CA ILE A 27 37.85 -25.90 37.32
C ILE A 27 39.09 -25.46 38.11
N GLN A 28 39.87 -24.51 37.60
CA GLN A 28 41.11 -24.03 38.21
C GLN A 28 40.87 -23.13 39.42
N VAL A 29 39.84 -22.27 39.37
CA VAL A 29 39.55 -21.30 40.42
C VAL A 29 38.96 -21.96 41.67
N ASN A 30 38.23 -23.08 41.52
CA ASN A 30 37.59 -23.74 42.66
C ASN A 30 37.57 -25.27 42.54
N LYS A 31 38.30 -25.95 43.44
CA LYS A 31 38.36 -27.43 43.54
C LYS A 31 36.99 -28.09 43.65
N LYS A 32 35.96 -27.39 44.16
CA LYS A 32 34.57 -27.89 44.21
C LYS A 32 34.03 -28.27 42.83
N PHE A 33 34.53 -27.64 41.76
CA PHE A 33 34.06 -27.83 40.39
C PHE A 33 35.05 -28.61 39.52
N GLN A 34 36.05 -29.27 40.12
CA GLN A 34 37.09 -29.96 39.36
C GLN A 34 36.57 -31.08 38.44
N TYR A 35 35.42 -31.67 38.79
CA TYR A 35 34.74 -32.71 38.02
C TYR A 35 33.53 -32.17 37.24
N LEU A 36 33.45 -30.86 37.00
CA LEU A 36 32.30 -30.24 36.32
C LEU A 36 32.11 -30.82 34.90
N THR A 37 33.20 -30.98 34.16
CA THR A 37 33.15 -31.43 32.75
C THR A 37 32.88 -32.93 32.62
N ASP A 38 33.24 -33.74 33.62
CA ASP A 38 32.94 -35.18 33.67
C ASP A 38 31.43 -35.50 33.67
N ARG A 39 30.62 -34.52 34.04
CA ARG A 39 29.17 -34.66 34.18
C ARG A 39 28.42 -34.42 32.87
N PHE A 40 29.09 -33.94 31.84
CA PHE A 40 28.48 -33.76 30.53
C PHE A 40 28.43 -35.11 29.79
N ARG A 41 27.26 -35.39 29.19
CA ARG A 41 27.05 -36.54 28.29
C ARG A 41 27.03 -36.14 26.82
N TYR A 42 27.16 -34.85 26.56
CA TYR A 42 27.37 -34.26 25.25
C TYR A 42 28.34 -33.09 25.38
N ASN A 43 29.08 -32.76 24.33
CA ASN A 43 29.92 -31.57 24.33
C ASN A 43 29.04 -30.32 24.08
N PRO A 44 29.02 -29.35 25.01
CA PRO A 44 28.24 -28.11 24.85
C PRO A 44 28.87 -27.10 23.88
N ILE A 45 30.16 -27.28 23.55
CA ILE A 45 30.96 -26.46 22.64
C ILE A 45 31.73 -27.36 21.67
N SER A 46 32.27 -26.80 20.58
CA SER A 46 33.17 -27.53 19.67
C SER A 46 34.42 -28.06 20.41
N ILE A 47 34.85 -29.27 20.06
CA ILE A 47 36.03 -29.91 20.65
C ILE A 47 36.94 -30.54 19.60
N SER A 48 38.24 -30.42 19.82
CA SER A 48 39.30 -31.11 19.05
C SER A 48 39.87 -32.33 19.78
N SER A 49 39.50 -32.53 21.06
CA SER A 49 39.96 -33.63 21.91
C SER A 49 38.94 -33.97 22.99
N LEU A 50 38.88 -35.23 23.41
CA LEU A 50 38.04 -35.71 24.52
C LEU A 50 38.59 -35.36 25.91
N LYS A 51 39.77 -34.75 26.01
CA LYS A 51 40.41 -34.44 27.30
C LYS A 51 39.55 -33.55 28.20
N LEU A 52 38.82 -32.60 27.62
CA LEU A 52 37.99 -31.67 28.40
C LEU A 52 36.68 -32.32 28.84
N PHE A 53 36.04 -33.11 27.98
CA PHE A 53 34.78 -33.83 28.27
C PHE A 53 34.96 -35.34 28.05
N PRO A 54 35.53 -36.07 29.03
CA PRO A 54 35.97 -37.45 28.84
C PRO A 54 34.83 -38.48 28.75
N PHE A 55 33.64 -38.14 29.23
CA PHE A 55 32.50 -39.07 29.35
C PHE A 55 31.32 -38.72 28.43
N ILE A 56 31.59 -38.17 27.24
CA ILE A 56 30.53 -37.87 26.28
C ILE A 56 29.99 -39.16 25.63
N GLU A 57 28.66 -39.25 25.57
CA GLU A 57 27.92 -40.33 24.90
C GLU A 57 27.33 -39.84 23.57
N THR A 58 27.09 -38.53 23.46
CA THR A 58 26.64 -37.85 22.24
C THR A 58 27.66 -36.80 21.83
N LEU A 59 28.24 -36.93 20.63
CA LEU A 59 29.14 -35.92 20.08
C LEU A 59 28.36 -34.94 19.21
N HIS A 60 28.21 -33.71 19.66
CA HIS A 60 27.70 -32.61 18.85
C HIS A 60 28.83 -32.04 17.98
N LEU A 61 28.64 -32.07 16.67
CA LEU A 61 29.53 -31.47 15.70
C LEU A 61 28.89 -30.15 15.24
N TYR A 62 29.40 -29.06 15.77
CA TYR A 62 28.95 -27.69 15.50
C TYR A 62 29.57 -27.13 14.23
N THR A 63 30.73 -27.66 13.78
CA THR A 63 31.40 -27.26 12.53
C THR A 63 31.99 -28.45 11.77
N ARG A 64 32.31 -28.27 10.47
CA ARG A 64 33.02 -29.28 9.64
C ARG A 64 34.44 -29.59 10.12
N LYS A 65 35.02 -28.74 10.96
CA LYS A 65 36.38 -28.89 11.48
C LYS A 65 36.42 -29.66 12.80
N ASP A 66 35.27 -29.89 13.41
CA ASP A 66 35.17 -30.61 14.67
C ASP A 66 35.69 -32.04 14.49
N ALA A 67 36.47 -32.51 15.47
CA ALA A 67 37.05 -33.85 15.41
C ALA A 67 35.96 -34.91 15.57
N VAL A 68 35.91 -35.87 14.65
CA VAL A 68 35.00 -37.02 14.75
C VAL A 68 35.72 -38.14 15.49
N PHE A 69 35.10 -38.65 16.56
CA PHE A 69 35.63 -39.75 17.36
C PHE A 69 34.79 -41.02 17.14
N PRO A 70 35.29 -42.00 16.38
CA PRO A 70 34.50 -43.19 15.99
C PRO A 70 34.04 -44.07 17.16
N SER A 71 34.64 -43.93 18.34
CA SER A 71 34.28 -44.68 19.55
C SER A 71 33.03 -44.16 20.27
N ILE A 72 32.44 -43.05 19.83
CA ILE A 72 31.27 -42.44 20.48
C ILE A 72 29.98 -43.02 19.85
N PRO A 73 29.02 -43.51 20.66
CA PRO A 73 27.87 -44.25 20.14
C PRO A 73 26.84 -43.39 19.40
N ARG A 74 26.82 -42.07 19.64
CA ARG A 74 25.90 -41.14 18.95
C ARG A 74 26.63 -39.87 18.50
N ILE A 75 26.42 -39.48 17.25
CA ILE A 75 26.98 -38.27 16.65
C ILE A 75 25.82 -37.41 16.13
N GLU A 76 25.85 -36.13 16.43
CA GLU A 76 24.85 -35.16 16.00
C GLU A 76 25.50 -34.02 15.23
N TYR A 77 25.11 -33.85 13.97
CA TYR A 77 25.61 -32.78 13.13
C TYR A 77 24.70 -31.57 13.24
N HIS A 78 25.25 -30.46 13.76
CA HIS A 78 24.56 -29.18 13.95
C HIS A 78 24.92 -28.15 12.85
N TYR A 79 25.98 -28.39 12.07
CA TYR A 79 26.32 -27.60 10.87
C TYR A 79 25.65 -28.11 9.60
N GLN A 80 25.69 -27.29 8.55
CA GLN A 80 25.07 -27.59 7.26
C GLN A 80 25.79 -28.70 6.47
N ILE A 81 25.08 -29.80 6.18
CA ILE A 81 25.60 -30.98 5.47
C ILE A 81 24.94 -31.15 4.12
N SER A 82 25.72 -31.37 3.05
CA SER A 82 25.14 -31.66 1.74
C SER A 82 24.46 -33.04 1.75
N ILE A 83 23.45 -33.24 0.91
CA ILE A 83 22.80 -34.56 0.79
C ILE A 83 23.82 -35.67 0.50
N SER A 84 24.75 -35.44 -0.44
CA SER A 84 25.75 -36.44 -0.84
C SER A 84 26.68 -36.80 0.32
N ASP A 85 27.04 -35.83 1.17
CA ASP A 85 27.83 -36.09 2.38
C ASP A 85 27.01 -36.81 3.44
N SER A 86 25.73 -36.44 3.63
CA SER A 86 24.85 -37.11 4.58
C SER A 86 24.69 -38.60 4.27
N ILE A 87 24.56 -38.96 2.99
CA ILE A 87 24.46 -40.37 2.55
C ILE A 87 25.75 -41.12 2.88
N LYS A 88 26.91 -40.55 2.56
CA LYS A 88 28.22 -41.15 2.87
C LYS A 88 28.40 -41.35 4.37
N ILE A 89 28.03 -40.34 5.17
CA ILE A 89 28.12 -40.38 6.64
C ILE A 89 27.18 -41.46 7.20
N THR A 90 25.93 -41.53 6.73
CA THR A 90 24.96 -42.54 7.16
C THR A 90 25.44 -43.96 6.86
N ILE A 91 26.02 -44.19 5.68
CA ILE A 91 26.60 -45.48 5.29
C ILE A 91 27.76 -45.84 6.23
N MET A 92 28.71 -44.92 6.45
CA MET A 92 29.86 -45.14 7.33
C MET A 92 29.43 -45.38 8.79
N ALA A 93 28.43 -44.65 9.25
CA ALA A 93 27.89 -44.78 10.60
C ALA A 93 27.21 -46.14 10.82
N THR A 94 26.48 -46.63 9.81
CA THR A 94 25.85 -47.96 9.83
C THR A 94 26.89 -49.07 9.95
N LEU A 95 28.02 -48.96 9.22
CA LEU A 95 29.13 -49.90 9.30
C LEU A 95 29.82 -49.88 10.67
N ASN A 96 29.86 -48.71 11.33
CA ASN A 96 30.51 -48.52 12.63
C ASN A 96 29.55 -48.66 13.83
N HIS A 97 28.33 -49.14 13.64
CA HIS A 97 27.29 -49.22 14.68
C HIS A 97 27.06 -47.89 15.45
N THR A 98 27.32 -46.76 14.79
CA THR A 98 27.20 -45.42 15.37
C THR A 98 25.88 -44.79 14.95
N LYS A 99 25.12 -44.23 15.89
CA LYS A 99 23.89 -43.50 15.56
C LYS A 99 24.22 -42.08 15.12
N VAL A 100 23.75 -41.68 13.93
CA VAL A 100 23.94 -40.30 13.44
C VAL A 100 22.61 -39.57 13.37
N VAL A 101 22.61 -38.30 13.79
CA VAL A 101 21.48 -37.36 13.65
C VAL A 101 21.97 -36.12 12.91
N PHE A 102 21.17 -35.63 11.97
CA PHE A 102 21.45 -34.38 11.23
C PHE A 102 20.42 -33.33 11.60
N HIS A 103 20.85 -32.15 12.01
CA HIS A 103 19.96 -31.03 12.34
C HIS A 103 19.81 -30.04 11.18
N ASN A 104 20.78 -29.96 10.27
CA ASN A 104 20.82 -28.98 9.18
C ASN A 104 21.37 -29.61 7.89
N ILE A 105 20.52 -30.00 6.94
CA ILE A 105 20.93 -30.52 5.62
C ILE A 105 20.65 -29.50 4.53
N ASN A 106 21.67 -29.22 3.71
CA ASN A 106 21.58 -28.37 2.53
C ASN A 106 20.92 -29.15 1.40
N LEU A 107 19.72 -28.71 1.00
CA LEU A 107 18.97 -29.25 -0.12
C LEU A 107 18.97 -28.23 -1.26
N LYS A 108 19.52 -28.58 -2.42
CA LYS A 108 19.46 -27.78 -3.64
C LYS A 108 18.28 -28.24 -4.50
N ILE A 109 17.79 -27.36 -5.38
CA ILE A 109 16.75 -27.71 -6.36
C ILE A 109 17.18 -28.92 -7.21
N GLU A 110 18.47 -28.99 -7.58
CA GLU A 110 19.06 -30.09 -8.33
C GLU A 110 18.97 -31.44 -7.58
N ASP A 111 19.00 -31.42 -6.25
CA ASP A 111 18.93 -32.64 -5.43
C ASP A 111 17.53 -33.28 -5.45
N PHE A 112 16.52 -32.57 -5.92
CA PHE A 112 15.14 -33.07 -6.02
C PHE A 112 14.80 -33.62 -7.42
N SER A 113 15.78 -33.64 -8.34
CA SER A 113 15.64 -34.19 -9.69
C SER A 113 15.89 -35.70 -9.79
N CYS A 114 16.30 -36.35 -8.69
CA CYS A 114 16.57 -37.80 -8.63
C CYS A 114 15.36 -38.62 -8.13
N GLY A 115 15.23 -39.85 -8.64
CA GLY A 115 14.00 -40.66 -8.56
C GLY A 115 13.53 -41.11 -7.18
N ASP A 116 14.39 -41.25 -6.16
CA ASP A 116 13.99 -41.59 -4.79
C ASP A 116 14.40 -40.48 -3.81
N ILE A 117 13.41 -39.81 -3.24
CA ILE A 117 13.57 -38.67 -2.31
C ILE A 117 13.18 -39.01 -0.87
N THR A 118 12.84 -40.27 -0.58
CA THR A 118 12.38 -40.69 0.76
C THR A 118 13.42 -40.41 1.84
N HIS A 119 14.69 -40.65 1.54
CA HIS A 119 15.81 -40.30 2.41
C HIS A 119 15.99 -38.79 2.57
N LEU A 120 15.68 -37.98 1.55
CA LEU A 120 15.80 -36.51 1.66
C LEU A 120 14.76 -35.94 2.62
N LEU A 121 13.55 -36.47 2.53
CA LEU A 121 12.44 -36.03 3.37
C LEU A 121 12.65 -36.41 4.84
N SER A 122 13.25 -37.57 5.13
CA SER A 122 13.48 -38.02 6.52
C SER A 122 14.53 -37.21 7.29
N VAL A 123 15.30 -36.38 6.60
CA VAL A 123 16.42 -35.63 7.19
C VAL A 123 16.32 -34.11 7.00
N ALA A 124 15.35 -33.64 6.21
CA ALA A 124 15.10 -32.23 5.93
C ALA A 124 14.15 -31.58 6.96
N ASN A 125 14.36 -30.31 7.31
CA ASN A 125 13.41 -29.55 8.15
C ASN A 125 12.56 -28.54 7.37
N THR A 126 13.00 -28.17 6.17
CA THR A 126 12.36 -27.15 5.32
C THR A 126 12.42 -27.55 3.86
N LEU A 127 11.34 -27.33 3.11
CA LEU A 127 11.30 -27.50 1.65
C LEU A 127 11.36 -26.12 0.96
N PRO A 128 12.37 -25.83 0.12
CA PRO A 128 12.54 -24.52 -0.54
C PRO A 128 11.40 -24.07 -1.48
N GLU A 129 11.51 -22.87 -2.05
CA GLU A 129 10.61 -22.44 -3.12
C GLU A 129 10.84 -23.27 -4.40
N ARG A 130 9.76 -23.68 -5.09
CA ARG A 130 9.80 -24.44 -6.36
C ARG A 130 10.63 -25.74 -6.35
N CYS A 131 10.93 -26.33 -5.19
CA CYS A 131 11.81 -27.50 -5.07
C CYS A 131 11.42 -28.71 -5.94
N PHE A 132 10.12 -28.99 -5.99
CA PHE A 132 9.51 -30.12 -6.68
C PHE A 132 8.60 -29.65 -7.82
N GLN A 133 8.85 -28.45 -8.34
CA GLN A 133 8.10 -27.91 -9.46
C GLN A 133 8.27 -28.85 -10.67
N MET A 134 7.17 -29.20 -11.34
CA MET A 134 7.20 -30.15 -12.47
C MET A 134 7.76 -31.55 -12.14
N SER A 135 7.76 -31.94 -10.86
CA SER A 135 8.32 -33.22 -10.43
C SER A 135 7.58 -34.44 -11.02
N TYR A 136 8.30 -35.57 -11.07
CA TYR A 136 7.85 -36.81 -11.72
C TYR A 136 7.24 -37.85 -10.77
N PHE A 137 7.18 -37.58 -9.46
CA PHE A 137 6.66 -38.52 -8.46
C PHE A 137 5.16 -38.74 -8.62
N THR A 138 4.70 -39.97 -8.39
CA THR A 138 3.27 -40.31 -8.36
C THR A 138 2.66 -40.23 -6.97
N SER A 139 3.46 -40.37 -5.92
CA SER A 139 3.03 -40.24 -4.53
C SER A 139 4.14 -39.67 -3.67
N LEU A 140 3.78 -38.95 -2.61
CA LEU A 140 4.72 -38.27 -1.73
C LEU A 140 4.24 -38.29 -0.27
N ASN A 141 5.13 -38.66 0.66
CA ASN A 141 4.89 -38.53 2.09
C ASN A 141 5.86 -37.51 2.68
N ILE A 142 5.36 -36.34 3.07
CA ILE A 142 6.11 -35.28 3.74
C ILE A 142 6.09 -35.57 5.25
N PRO A 143 7.23 -35.86 5.89
CA PRO A 143 7.27 -36.33 7.28
C PRO A 143 7.16 -35.21 8.32
N ASP A 144 6.93 -35.60 9.59
CA ASP A 144 6.66 -34.69 10.72
C ASP A 144 7.81 -33.70 11.03
N ASN A 145 9.04 -33.99 10.61
CA ASN A 145 10.20 -33.10 10.75
C ASN A 145 10.16 -31.89 9.79
N ILE A 146 9.37 -31.93 8.73
CA ILE A 146 9.22 -30.78 7.81
C ILE A 146 8.31 -29.74 8.48
N THR A 147 8.88 -28.59 8.80
CA THR A 147 8.20 -27.49 9.50
C THR A 147 7.89 -26.29 8.61
N GLN A 148 8.48 -26.22 7.42
CA GLN A 148 8.20 -25.16 6.43
C GLN A 148 8.21 -25.69 4.99
N ILE A 149 7.30 -25.17 4.16
CA ILE A 149 7.25 -25.37 2.70
C ILE A 149 7.29 -23.99 2.04
N GLY A 150 8.10 -23.83 1.00
CA GLY A 150 8.22 -22.61 0.19
C GLY A 150 7.10 -22.46 -0.85
N CYS A 151 6.90 -21.21 -1.30
CA CYS A 151 5.93 -20.87 -2.37
C CYS A 151 6.13 -21.78 -3.60
N GLN A 152 5.04 -22.21 -4.23
CA GLN A 152 5.10 -23.03 -5.45
C GLN A 152 5.95 -24.32 -5.36
N CYS A 153 6.32 -24.86 -4.17
CA CYS A 153 7.26 -25.98 -4.11
C CYS A 153 6.82 -27.19 -4.94
N PHE A 154 5.53 -27.51 -5.03
CA PHE A 154 5.01 -28.62 -5.84
C PHE A 154 4.25 -28.15 -7.08
N SER A 155 4.39 -26.89 -7.49
CA SER A 155 3.58 -26.37 -8.60
C SER A 155 3.86 -27.12 -9.91
N MET A 156 2.85 -27.35 -10.73
CA MET A 156 2.93 -28.09 -12.00
C MET A 156 3.47 -29.53 -11.86
N ALA A 157 3.48 -30.12 -10.65
CA ALA A 157 3.88 -31.51 -10.42
C ALA A 157 2.80 -32.48 -10.96
N ASN A 158 2.68 -32.51 -12.29
CA ASN A 158 1.56 -33.12 -13.00
C ASN A 158 1.53 -34.65 -12.91
N ARG A 159 2.54 -35.33 -12.36
CA ARG A 159 2.47 -36.78 -12.13
C ARG A 159 1.98 -37.14 -10.72
N LEU A 160 1.96 -36.18 -9.80
CA LEU A 160 1.67 -36.40 -8.39
C LEU A 160 0.19 -36.71 -8.20
N GLN A 161 -0.11 -37.87 -7.60
CA GLN A 161 -1.46 -38.38 -7.37
C GLN A 161 -1.85 -38.43 -5.89
N TYR A 162 -0.91 -38.75 -4.99
CA TYR A 162 -1.18 -38.92 -3.57
C TYR A 162 -0.15 -38.17 -2.73
N VAL A 163 -0.61 -37.30 -1.82
CA VAL A 163 0.26 -36.56 -0.91
C VAL A 163 -0.18 -36.77 0.53
N THR A 164 0.75 -37.08 1.42
CA THR A 164 0.52 -37.06 2.87
C THR A 164 1.42 -36.01 3.49
N ILE A 165 0.85 -35.12 4.31
CA ILE A 165 1.58 -34.06 5.00
C ILE A 165 1.63 -34.36 6.50
N GLY A 166 2.86 -34.40 7.04
CA GLY A 166 3.16 -34.61 8.45
C GLY A 166 2.86 -33.39 9.33
N ARG A 167 2.81 -33.63 10.63
CA ARG A 167 2.35 -32.69 11.67
C ARG A 167 3.27 -31.48 11.92
N GLY A 168 4.44 -31.39 11.28
CA GLY A 168 5.38 -30.28 11.49
C GLY A 168 4.91 -28.93 10.95
N LEU A 169 3.97 -28.89 10.02
CA LEU A 169 3.56 -27.65 9.33
C LEU A 169 2.39 -26.93 9.99
N THR A 170 2.49 -25.60 10.06
CA THR A 170 1.43 -24.70 10.57
C THR A 170 0.69 -23.92 9.49
N ALA A 171 1.27 -23.79 8.30
CA ALA A 171 0.65 -23.15 7.14
C ALA A 171 1.10 -23.76 5.81
N LEU A 172 0.21 -23.75 4.81
CA LEU A 172 0.59 -23.98 3.40
C LEU A 172 0.77 -22.64 2.66
N PRO A 173 1.88 -22.45 1.94
CA PRO A 173 2.20 -21.19 1.28
C PRO A 173 1.40 -20.98 -0.01
N ASN A 174 1.55 -19.80 -0.62
CA ASN A 174 0.88 -19.48 -1.89
C ASN A 174 1.27 -20.48 -2.97
N PHE A 175 0.27 -20.93 -3.74
CA PHE A 175 0.45 -21.79 -4.91
C PHE A 175 1.20 -23.11 -4.66
N ALA A 176 1.26 -23.61 -3.41
CA ALA A 176 2.08 -24.75 -3.01
C ALA A 176 1.96 -25.97 -3.93
N PHE A 177 0.72 -26.34 -4.32
CA PHE A 177 0.38 -27.46 -5.22
C PHE A 177 -0.35 -26.96 -6.47
N SER A 178 -0.18 -25.69 -6.86
CA SER A 178 -0.91 -25.13 -7.99
C SER A 178 -0.55 -25.85 -9.29
N GLU A 179 -1.54 -26.17 -10.11
CA GLU A 179 -1.41 -26.91 -11.38
C GLU A 179 -0.98 -28.38 -11.20
N CYS A 180 -1.22 -29.01 -10.05
CA CYS A 180 -1.06 -30.47 -9.89
C CYS A 180 -2.26 -31.23 -10.48
N GLN A 181 -2.35 -31.32 -11.80
CA GLN A 181 -3.58 -31.77 -12.50
C GLN A 181 -3.96 -33.24 -12.27
N ASN A 182 -3.04 -34.10 -11.84
CA ASN A 182 -3.31 -35.51 -11.53
C ASN A 182 -3.43 -35.81 -10.02
N LEU A 183 -3.42 -34.78 -9.16
CA LEU A 183 -3.50 -34.97 -7.71
C LEU A 183 -4.87 -35.48 -7.28
N LYS A 184 -4.97 -36.77 -6.94
CA LYS A 184 -6.21 -37.45 -6.55
C LYS A 184 -6.58 -37.24 -5.09
N SER A 185 -5.59 -37.26 -4.19
CA SER A 185 -5.80 -37.14 -2.75
C SER A 185 -4.64 -36.42 -2.07
N ILE A 186 -4.97 -35.62 -1.06
CA ILE A 186 -4.01 -35.03 -0.14
C ILE A 186 -4.50 -35.17 1.31
N THR A 187 -3.64 -35.68 2.17
CA THR A 187 -3.88 -35.78 3.62
C THR A 187 -3.15 -34.64 4.32
N LEU A 188 -3.90 -33.80 5.04
CA LEU A 188 -3.39 -32.63 5.74
C LEU A 188 -3.43 -32.83 7.27
N PRO A 189 -2.43 -32.34 8.03
CA PRO A 189 -2.40 -32.50 9.48
C PRO A 189 -3.28 -31.45 10.21
N ASN A 190 -3.76 -31.80 11.41
CA ASN A 190 -4.50 -30.90 12.30
C ASN A 190 -3.64 -29.82 12.97
N THR A 191 -2.38 -29.67 12.57
CA THR A 191 -1.50 -28.56 12.98
C THR A 191 -1.58 -27.37 12.02
N LEU A 192 -2.13 -27.57 10.81
CA LEU A 192 -2.31 -26.50 9.83
C LEU A 192 -3.41 -25.53 10.26
N THR A 193 -3.06 -24.25 10.39
CA THR A 193 -3.98 -23.16 10.74
C THR A 193 -4.34 -22.28 9.55
N LYS A 194 -3.54 -22.30 8.48
CA LYS A 194 -3.69 -21.45 7.31
C LYS A 194 -3.41 -22.18 5.99
N LEU A 195 -4.30 -21.99 5.02
CA LEU A 195 -4.12 -22.37 3.62
C LEU A 195 -4.08 -21.09 2.78
N SER A 196 -2.96 -20.80 2.12
CA SER A 196 -2.77 -19.50 1.46
C SER A 196 -3.28 -19.47 0.02
N MET A 197 -3.13 -18.33 -0.65
CA MET A 197 -3.73 -18.04 -1.96
C MET A 197 -3.35 -19.09 -3.01
N GLY A 198 -4.36 -19.62 -3.72
CA GLY A 198 -4.17 -20.52 -4.85
C GLY A 198 -3.43 -21.82 -4.56
N ALA A 199 -3.29 -22.24 -3.29
CA ALA A 199 -2.46 -23.40 -2.93
C ALA A 199 -2.86 -24.71 -3.64
N PHE A 200 -4.12 -24.85 -4.06
CA PHE A 200 -4.67 -25.99 -4.80
C PHE A 200 -5.41 -25.57 -6.09
N GLN A 201 -5.02 -24.46 -6.70
CA GLN A 201 -5.61 -24.00 -7.98
C GLN A 201 -5.19 -24.95 -9.12
N ILE A 202 -6.11 -25.28 -10.04
CA ILE A 202 -5.88 -26.17 -11.20
C ILE A 202 -5.33 -27.56 -10.78
N CYS A 203 -5.87 -28.13 -9.71
CA CYS A 203 -5.55 -29.47 -9.20
C CYS A 203 -6.56 -30.54 -9.64
N GLY A 204 -6.11 -31.79 -9.67
CA GLY A 204 -6.90 -32.97 -10.03
C GLY A 204 -7.83 -33.53 -8.95
N LEU A 205 -8.00 -32.81 -7.83
CA LEU A 205 -8.64 -33.32 -6.62
C LEU A 205 -10.15 -33.55 -6.85
N ASN A 206 -10.64 -34.75 -6.54
CA ASN A 206 -12.08 -35.07 -6.63
C ASN A 206 -12.88 -34.55 -5.44
N SER A 207 -12.25 -34.48 -4.27
CA SER A 207 -12.83 -33.94 -3.04
C SER A 207 -11.72 -33.38 -2.16
N PHE A 208 -12.07 -32.52 -1.20
CA PHE A 208 -11.10 -31.96 -0.27
C PHE A 208 -11.68 -31.91 1.15
N THR A 209 -10.91 -32.39 2.13
CA THR A 209 -11.26 -32.32 3.55
C THR A 209 -10.31 -31.35 4.24
N PHE A 210 -10.87 -30.30 4.87
CA PHE A 210 -10.06 -29.37 5.66
C PHE A 210 -9.72 -29.97 7.03
N PRO A 211 -8.51 -29.74 7.56
CA PRO A 211 -8.24 -29.93 8.98
C PRO A 211 -9.12 -29.02 9.85
N GLU A 212 -9.58 -29.51 11.00
CA GLU A 212 -10.44 -28.73 11.91
C GLU A 212 -9.74 -27.48 12.47
N SER A 213 -8.41 -27.48 12.47
CA SER A 213 -7.54 -26.39 12.95
C SER A 213 -7.45 -25.20 11.99
N VAL A 214 -7.89 -25.33 10.72
CA VAL A 214 -7.76 -24.27 9.72
C VAL A 214 -8.70 -23.10 10.06
N LYS A 215 -8.10 -21.93 10.26
CA LYS A 215 -8.80 -20.67 10.58
C LYS A 215 -8.81 -19.69 9.41
N VAL A 216 -7.81 -19.77 8.54
CA VAL A 216 -7.62 -18.82 7.43
C VAL A 216 -7.50 -19.58 6.12
N ILE A 217 -8.34 -19.21 5.16
CA ILE A 217 -8.32 -19.71 3.78
C ILE A 217 -8.08 -18.52 2.85
N GLY A 218 -7.08 -18.63 1.98
CA GLY A 218 -6.73 -17.61 1.00
C GLY A 218 -7.64 -17.63 -0.22
N SER A 219 -7.66 -16.52 -0.94
CA SER A 219 -8.40 -16.37 -2.20
C SER A 219 -7.96 -17.40 -3.25
N CYS A 220 -8.88 -17.74 -4.15
CA CYS A 220 -8.62 -18.65 -5.28
C CYS A 220 -8.09 -20.05 -4.90
N LEU A 221 -8.25 -20.50 -3.64
CA LEU A 221 -7.61 -21.73 -3.13
C LEU A 221 -7.78 -22.94 -4.05
N PHE A 222 -8.98 -23.15 -4.60
CA PHE A 222 -9.36 -24.22 -5.50
C PHE A 222 -9.84 -23.72 -6.87
N SER A 223 -9.43 -22.52 -7.29
CA SER A 223 -9.88 -21.96 -8.57
C SER A 223 -9.53 -22.92 -9.72
N THR A 224 -10.44 -23.05 -10.68
CA THR A 224 -10.26 -23.82 -11.92
C THR A 224 -10.00 -25.32 -11.66
N ASN A 225 -10.55 -25.87 -10.57
CA ASN A 225 -10.47 -27.30 -10.27
C ASN A 225 -11.55 -28.09 -11.00
N ASN A 226 -11.17 -28.60 -12.17
CA ASN A 226 -12.10 -29.30 -13.06
C ASN A 226 -12.59 -30.64 -12.53
N ASN A 227 -11.93 -31.27 -11.54
CA ASN A 227 -12.34 -32.58 -11.02
C ASN A 227 -13.09 -32.52 -9.69
N LEU A 228 -13.07 -31.38 -9.00
CA LEU A 228 -13.60 -31.27 -7.65
C LEU A 228 -15.12 -31.43 -7.67
N GLN A 229 -15.65 -32.48 -7.04
CA GLN A 229 -17.08 -32.82 -7.01
C GLN A 229 -17.78 -32.35 -5.73
N GLN A 230 -17.06 -32.36 -4.60
CA GLN A 230 -17.61 -31.95 -3.31
C GLN A 230 -16.58 -31.25 -2.41
N ILE A 231 -17.05 -30.33 -1.57
CA ILE A 231 -16.24 -29.64 -0.56
C ILE A 231 -17.06 -29.32 0.69
N SER A 232 -16.47 -29.48 1.88
CA SER A 232 -17.10 -29.13 3.15
C SER A 232 -16.19 -28.20 3.94
N PHE A 233 -16.61 -26.96 4.18
CA PHE A 233 -15.80 -25.94 4.85
C PHE A 233 -15.73 -26.15 6.39
N PRO A 234 -14.68 -25.65 7.07
CA PRO A 234 -14.55 -25.77 8.53
C PRO A 234 -15.72 -25.15 9.31
N LYS A 235 -16.26 -25.86 10.32
CA LYS A 235 -17.48 -25.50 11.08
C LYS A 235 -17.50 -24.09 11.69
N ASN A 236 -16.33 -23.57 12.11
CA ASN A 236 -16.20 -22.29 12.80
C ASN A 236 -15.87 -21.10 11.87
N MET A 237 -15.87 -21.32 10.56
CA MET A 237 -15.52 -20.30 9.58
C MET A 237 -16.65 -19.27 9.43
N LYS A 238 -16.29 -17.98 9.51
CA LYS A 238 -17.24 -16.86 9.38
C LYS A 238 -17.36 -16.32 7.96
N VAL A 239 -16.31 -16.40 7.15
CA VAL A 239 -16.25 -15.80 5.81
C VAL A 239 -15.68 -16.81 4.83
N ILE A 240 -16.35 -17.04 3.71
CA ILE A 240 -15.83 -17.78 2.55
C ILE A 240 -15.21 -16.78 1.55
N PRO A 241 -13.92 -16.91 1.20
CA PRO A 241 -13.16 -15.84 0.53
C PRO A 241 -13.34 -15.80 -0.99
N TYR A 242 -12.88 -14.68 -1.56
CA TYR A 242 -12.92 -14.33 -2.98
C TYR A 242 -12.43 -15.47 -3.88
N CYS A 243 -13.24 -15.82 -4.88
CA CYS A 243 -12.94 -16.83 -5.92
C CYS A 243 -12.48 -18.20 -5.39
N VAL A 244 -12.77 -18.58 -4.15
CA VAL A 244 -12.21 -19.80 -3.52
C VAL A 244 -12.37 -21.07 -4.37
N CYS A 245 -13.49 -21.23 -5.06
CA CYS A 245 -13.82 -22.31 -5.99
C CYS A 245 -14.33 -21.73 -7.32
N TYR A 246 -13.74 -20.64 -7.81
CA TYR A 246 -14.08 -20.06 -9.11
C TYR A 246 -13.81 -21.05 -10.25
N ASN A 247 -14.73 -21.21 -11.19
CA ASN A 247 -14.60 -22.06 -12.38
C ASN A 247 -14.31 -23.54 -12.06
N CYS A 248 -15.07 -24.13 -11.13
CA CYS A 248 -15.03 -25.57 -10.83
C CYS A 248 -16.23 -26.31 -11.45
N PRO A 249 -16.21 -26.66 -12.74
CA PRO A 249 -17.39 -27.13 -13.48
C PRO A 249 -17.93 -28.50 -13.04
N ASN A 250 -17.15 -29.29 -12.29
CA ASN A 250 -17.62 -30.58 -11.76
C ASN A 250 -18.07 -30.52 -10.29
N LEU A 251 -18.01 -29.35 -9.65
CA LEU A 251 -18.43 -29.20 -8.27
C LEU A 251 -19.96 -29.31 -8.19
N ARG A 252 -20.46 -30.35 -7.52
CA ARG A 252 -21.89 -30.67 -7.34
C ARG A 252 -22.39 -30.35 -5.92
N THR A 253 -21.57 -30.58 -4.89
CA THR A 253 -21.99 -30.47 -3.49
C THR A 253 -21.07 -29.57 -2.68
N VAL A 254 -21.63 -28.61 -1.95
CA VAL A 254 -20.91 -27.74 -1.01
C VAL A 254 -21.58 -27.81 0.36
N THR A 255 -20.82 -28.12 1.41
CA THR A 255 -21.28 -28.00 2.80
C THR A 255 -20.72 -26.72 3.41
N LEU A 256 -21.62 -25.82 3.79
CA LEU A 256 -21.31 -24.55 4.43
C LEU A 256 -21.28 -24.70 5.97
N PRO A 257 -20.50 -23.89 6.70
CA PRO A 257 -20.49 -23.89 8.17
C PRO A 257 -21.74 -23.24 8.78
N ASP A 258 -22.21 -23.73 9.93
CA ASP A 258 -23.41 -23.20 10.60
C ASP A 258 -23.28 -21.74 11.06
N ASN A 259 -22.07 -21.31 11.43
CA ASN A 259 -21.77 -19.94 11.90
C ASN A 259 -21.26 -19.02 10.77
N LEU A 260 -21.45 -19.44 9.52
CA LEU A 260 -21.03 -18.65 8.36
C LEU A 260 -21.83 -17.35 8.28
N VAL A 261 -21.13 -16.23 8.12
CA VAL A 261 -21.68 -14.88 8.05
C VAL A 261 -21.69 -14.37 6.61
N GLU A 262 -20.64 -14.64 5.83
CA GLU A 262 -20.43 -14.06 4.50
C GLU A 262 -19.82 -15.05 3.50
N ILE A 263 -20.25 -14.95 2.23
CA ILE A 263 -19.58 -15.54 1.07
C ILE A 263 -19.19 -14.43 0.08
N GLU A 264 -17.88 -14.27 -0.13
CA GLU A 264 -17.30 -13.21 -0.96
C GLU A 264 -17.51 -13.43 -2.47
N PHE A 265 -17.15 -12.41 -3.25
CA PHE A 265 -17.39 -12.35 -4.69
C PHE A 265 -16.80 -13.53 -5.46
N ARG A 266 -17.62 -14.10 -6.36
CA ARG A 266 -17.28 -15.22 -7.25
C ARG A 266 -16.76 -16.49 -6.56
N ALA A 267 -17.02 -16.67 -5.26
CA ALA A 267 -16.54 -17.82 -4.49
C ALA A 267 -16.85 -19.18 -5.15
N PHE A 268 -18.00 -19.33 -5.80
CA PHE A 268 -18.46 -20.53 -6.51
C PHE A 268 -19.01 -20.18 -7.92
N ASP A 269 -18.52 -19.09 -8.51
CA ASP A 269 -18.91 -18.70 -9.87
C ASP A 269 -18.36 -19.73 -10.86
N GLN A 270 -19.11 -20.03 -11.92
CA GLN A 270 -18.83 -21.09 -12.89
C GLN A 270 -18.70 -22.52 -12.28
N CYS A 271 -19.39 -22.79 -11.17
CA CYS A 271 -19.64 -24.14 -10.66
C CYS A 271 -20.94 -24.74 -11.23
N ASN A 272 -21.19 -26.04 -10.99
CA ASN A 272 -22.40 -26.75 -11.41
C ASN A 272 -23.07 -27.45 -10.20
N LEU A 273 -23.37 -26.70 -9.14
CA LEU A 273 -23.89 -27.26 -7.88
C LEU A 273 -25.31 -27.85 -8.03
N ASP A 274 -25.52 -29.09 -7.59
CA ASP A 274 -26.83 -29.78 -7.58
C ASP A 274 -27.73 -29.26 -6.45
N LYS A 275 -27.19 -29.15 -5.24
CA LYS A 275 -27.86 -28.65 -4.03
C LYS A 275 -26.85 -28.01 -3.09
N ILE A 276 -27.25 -26.90 -2.45
CA ILE A 276 -26.49 -26.25 -1.38
C ILE A 276 -27.43 -25.94 -0.24
N ASN A 277 -27.06 -26.35 0.98
CA ASN A 277 -27.80 -26.00 2.18
C ASN A 277 -27.22 -24.69 2.72
N ILE A 278 -28.06 -23.66 2.74
CA ILE A 278 -27.66 -22.35 3.24
C ILE A 278 -27.87 -22.32 4.77
N PRO A 279 -26.84 -22.02 5.57
CA PRO A 279 -26.95 -22.00 7.03
C PRO A 279 -27.79 -20.80 7.49
N SER A 280 -28.50 -20.95 8.61
CA SER A 280 -29.45 -19.93 9.13
C SER A 280 -28.80 -18.59 9.48
N ASN A 281 -27.52 -18.61 9.82
CA ASN A 281 -26.75 -17.42 10.19
C ASN A 281 -26.11 -16.71 9.00
N LEU A 282 -26.25 -17.24 7.77
CA LEU A 282 -25.66 -16.61 6.59
C LEU A 282 -26.36 -15.29 6.30
N LEU A 283 -25.63 -14.20 6.46
CA LEU A 283 -26.15 -12.87 6.25
C LEU A 283 -26.00 -12.45 4.78
N PHE A 284 -24.88 -12.79 4.11
CA PHE A 284 -24.51 -12.23 2.79
C PHE A 284 -23.89 -13.24 1.82
N PHE A 285 -24.21 -13.16 0.53
CA PHE A 285 -23.39 -13.73 -0.55
C PHE A 285 -23.44 -12.86 -1.83
N LYS A 286 -22.29 -12.37 -2.33
CA LYS A 286 -22.23 -11.32 -3.38
C LYS A 286 -21.85 -11.90 -4.74
N LYS A 287 -22.79 -12.19 -5.65
CA LYS A 287 -22.52 -12.91 -6.93
C LYS A 287 -21.61 -14.14 -6.71
N ALA A 288 -21.85 -14.85 -5.62
CA ALA A 288 -21.04 -15.99 -5.22
C ALA A 288 -21.24 -17.18 -6.17
N PHE A 289 -22.39 -17.27 -6.85
CA PHE A 289 -22.74 -18.34 -7.78
C PHE A 289 -23.02 -17.76 -9.17
N SER A 290 -22.70 -18.49 -10.25
CA SER A 290 -23.09 -18.14 -11.62
C SER A 290 -24.58 -18.39 -11.90
N SER A 291 -25.14 -17.67 -12.88
CA SER A 291 -26.47 -17.90 -13.46
C SER A 291 -26.65 -19.28 -14.12
N GLN A 292 -25.57 -20.04 -14.34
CA GLN A 292 -25.60 -21.40 -14.91
C GLN A 292 -25.55 -22.54 -13.87
N ASN A 293 -25.35 -22.24 -12.58
CA ASN A 293 -25.43 -23.28 -11.56
C ASN A 293 -26.87 -23.83 -11.53
N LEU A 294 -27.13 -25.07 -11.92
CA LEU A 294 -28.47 -25.68 -11.83
C LEU A 294 -28.75 -26.16 -10.39
N LEU A 295 -28.99 -25.28 -9.41
CA LEU A 295 -29.45 -25.78 -8.09
C LEU A 295 -30.88 -26.28 -8.27
N LYS A 296 -31.05 -27.61 -8.23
CA LYS A 296 -32.33 -28.29 -8.42
C LYS A 296 -33.26 -28.08 -7.22
N GLN A 297 -32.72 -27.77 -6.04
CA GLN A 297 -33.45 -27.38 -4.83
C GLN A 297 -32.60 -26.44 -3.96
N LEU A 298 -33.19 -25.33 -3.52
CA LEU A 298 -32.62 -24.38 -2.57
C LEU A 298 -33.59 -24.27 -1.38
N ASN A 299 -33.14 -24.68 -0.19
CA ASN A 299 -33.89 -24.45 1.04
C ASN A 299 -33.29 -23.23 1.74
N PHE A 300 -33.95 -22.08 1.60
CA PHE A 300 -33.57 -20.88 2.34
C PHE A 300 -34.12 -20.94 3.77
N PRO A 301 -33.31 -20.62 4.81
CA PRO A 301 -33.84 -20.38 6.14
C PRO A 301 -34.72 -19.11 6.11
N LYS A 302 -35.77 -19.07 6.95
CA LYS A 302 -36.69 -17.90 7.10
C LYS A 302 -35.98 -16.57 7.42
N GLN A 303 -34.68 -16.63 7.73
CA GLN A 303 -33.81 -15.51 8.09
C GLN A 303 -32.71 -15.21 7.05
N CYS A 304 -32.71 -15.83 5.87
CA CYS A 304 -31.75 -15.47 4.83
C CYS A 304 -32.30 -14.35 3.93
N LEU A 305 -31.51 -13.30 3.75
CA LEU A 305 -31.72 -12.28 2.73
C LEU A 305 -31.34 -12.86 1.36
N ILE A 306 -32.34 -13.07 0.48
CA ILE A 306 -32.14 -13.71 -0.83
C ILE A 306 -31.54 -12.70 -1.82
N VAL A 307 -30.34 -12.98 -2.35
CA VAL A 307 -29.75 -12.29 -3.53
C VAL A 307 -29.27 -13.30 -4.57
N ASP A 308 -30.09 -14.32 -4.87
CA ASP A 308 -29.98 -15.07 -6.15
C ASP A 308 -31.37 -15.51 -6.62
N VAL A 309 -31.92 -14.80 -7.59
CA VAL A 309 -33.31 -15.00 -8.05
C VAL A 309 -33.37 -15.90 -9.30
N ASP A 310 -32.23 -16.23 -9.93
CA ASP A 310 -32.19 -17.04 -11.15
C ASP A 310 -32.80 -18.45 -10.99
N LYS A 311 -32.84 -19.01 -9.77
CA LYS A 311 -33.26 -20.42 -9.55
C LYS A 311 -34.67 -20.60 -9.01
N LEU A 312 -35.26 -19.57 -8.41
CA LEU A 312 -36.66 -19.62 -7.98
C LEU A 312 -37.61 -19.63 -9.20
N ILE A 313 -37.14 -19.17 -10.36
CA ILE A 313 -37.92 -19.09 -11.61
C ILE A 313 -38.06 -20.45 -12.31
N GLN A 314 -37.11 -21.39 -12.13
CA GLN A 314 -37.13 -22.68 -12.86
C GLN A 314 -37.91 -23.80 -12.15
N ASN A 315 -38.19 -23.70 -10.85
CA ASN A 315 -38.83 -24.77 -10.07
C ASN A 315 -40.35 -24.62 -9.88
N GLY A 316 -40.99 -23.61 -10.47
CA GLY A 316 -42.46 -23.51 -10.49
C GLY A 316 -43.15 -23.17 -9.17
N ASP A 317 -42.42 -22.90 -8.08
CA ASP A 317 -43.00 -22.57 -6.76
C ASP A 317 -43.48 -21.12 -6.63
N ILE A 318 -43.32 -20.29 -7.66
CA ILE A 318 -43.82 -18.91 -7.67
C ILE A 318 -44.45 -18.62 -9.03
N THR A 319 -45.76 -18.45 -9.06
CA THR A 319 -46.49 -18.06 -10.28
C THR A 319 -46.05 -16.68 -10.74
N GLN A 320 -45.95 -16.50 -12.06
CA GLN A 320 -45.37 -15.35 -12.77
C GLN A 320 -45.98 -13.96 -12.46
N ASN A 321 -46.96 -13.85 -11.57
CA ASN A 321 -47.82 -12.67 -11.48
C ASN A 321 -47.66 -11.74 -10.28
N ASP A 322 -46.82 -12.01 -9.28
CA ASP A 322 -46.49 -11.02 -8.25
C ASP A 322 -45.08 -11.28 -7.69
N LYS A 323 -44.08 -10.49 -8.10
CA LYS A 323 -42.69 -10.65 -7.63
C LYS A 323 -42.57 -10.14 -6.18
N LYS A 324 -42.79 -11.03 -5.21
CA LYS A 324 -43.05 -10.73 -3.79
C LYS A 324 -41.80 -10.65 -2.88
N TYR A 325 -41.65 -9.50 -2.23
CA TYR A 325 -41.25 -9.24 -0.83
C TYR A 325 -40.02 -9.95 -0.23
N ILE A 326 -38.95 -9.18 0.04
CA ILE A 326 -37.95 -9.54 1.06
C ILE A 326 -38.36 -8.90 2.37
N VAL A 327 -38.77 -9.69 3.38
CA VAL A 327 -38.81 -9.24 4.78
C VAL A 327 -37.43 -9.47 5.36
N THR A 328 -36.73 -8.40 5.77
CA THR A 328 -35.44 -8.59 6.44
C THR A 328 -35.68 -9.34 7.77
N PRO A 329 -34.85 -10.31 8.16
CA PRO A 329 -34.96 -10.96 9.47
C PRO A 329 -34.57 -9.98 10.59
N SER A 330 -34.32 -10.46 11.82
CA SER A 330 -33.90 -9.71 13.01
C SER A 330 -32.56 -8.92 12.89
N LEU A 331 -32.20 -8.49 11.70
CA LEU A 331 -31.09 -7.60 11.41
C LEU A 331 -31.34 -6.25 12.07
N SER A 332 -30.34 -5.75 12.80
CA SER A 332 -30.29 -4.38 13.27
C SER A 332 -29.81 -3.40 12.20
N MET A 333 -29.22 -3.90 11.10
CA MET A 333 -28.73 -3.08 9.99
C MET A 333 -28.71 -3.85 8.65
N ILE A 334 -28.80 -3.14 7.53
CA ILE A 334 -28.55 -3.63 6.17
C ILE A 334 -27.11 -3.26 5.79
N PRO A 335 -26.18 -4.22 5.65
CA PRO A 335 -24.77 -3.88 5.46
C PRO A 335 -24.37 -3.37 4.08
N LYS A 336 -23.14 -2.86 4.04
CA LYS A 336 -22.56 -2.21 2.86
C LYS A 336 -22.61 -3.13 1.65
N ASN A 337 -23.04 -2.60 0.51
CA ASN A 337 -23.09 -3.30 -0.79
C ASN A 337 -23.96 -4.57 -0.87
N LEU A 338 -24.82 -4.85 0.12
CA LEU A 338 -25.54 -6.13 0.24
C LEU A 338 -26.34 -6.51 -1.01
N PHE A 339 -27.20 -5.60 -1.48
CA PHE A 339 -28.02 -5.73 -2.67
C PHE A 339 -27.47 -4.93 -3.85
N MET A 340 -26.19 -4.53 -3.83
CA MET A 340 -25.64 -3.77 -4.95
C MET A 340 -25.74 -4.55 -6.27
N SER A 341 -26.26 -3.91 -7.30
CA SER A 341 -26.53 -4.45 -8.64
C SER A 341 -27.55 -5.59 -8.65
N ASN A 342 -28.58 -5.53 -7.80
CA ASN A 342 -29.64 -6.54 -7.80
C ASN A 342 -30.45 -6.49 -9.11
N GLY A 343 -30.43 -7.61 -9.84
CA GLY A 343 -31.04 -7.75 -11.17
C GLY A 343 -32.49 -8.25 -11.19
N TYR A 344 -33.16 -8.43 -10.04
CA TYR A 344 -34.38 -9.25 -10.02
C TYR A 344 -35.46 -8.87 -9.00
N VAL A 345 -35.07 -8.33 -7.84
CA VAL A 345 -35.98 -7.99 -6.75
C VAL A 345 -36.75 -6.73 -7.12
N LYS A 346 -38.09 -6.79 -7.10
CA LYS A 346 -38.97 -5.65 -7.37
C LYS A 346 -39.43 -4.92 -6.11
N SER A 347 -39.63 -5.61 -4.99
CA SER A 347 -40.14 -5.00 -3.77
C SER A 347 -39.45 -5.56 -2.52
N ILE A 348 -39.15 -4.69 -1.56
CA ILE A 348 -38.47 -5.01 -0.29
C ILE A 348 -39.29 -4.43 0.86
N VAL A 349 -39.38 -5.15 1.98
CA VAL A 349 -40.05 -4.74 3.22
C VAL A 349 -39.06 -4.88 4.36
N LEU A 350 -38.68 -3.78 5.00
CA LEU A 350 -37.74 -3.82 6.11
C LEU A 350 -38.46 -4.25 7.40
N SER A 351 -37.82 -5.11 8.18
CA SER A 351 -38.33 -5.52 9.49
C SER A 351 -38.22 -4.40 10.52
N PRO A 352 -39.09 -4.40 11.55
CA PRO A 352 -39.02 -3.43 12.65
C PRO A 352 -37.72 -3.43 13.45
N SER A 353 -36.84 -4.43 13.29
CA SER A 353 -35.55 -4.44 13.96
C SER A 353 -34.47 -3.61 13.26
N VAL A 354 -34.64 -3.24 11.98
CA VAL A 354 -33.61 -2.56 11.20
C VAL A 354 -33.51 -1.10 11.64
N LEU A 355 -32.33 -0.71 12.14
CA LEU A 355 -32.01 0.66 12.55
C LEU A 355 -31.25 1.41 11.44
N ASN A 356 -30.37 0.72 10.71
CA ASN A 356 -29.44 1.35 9.75
C ASN A 356 -29.47 0.67 8.38
N ILE A 357 -29.33 1.45 7.31
CA ILE A 357 -28.99 1.00 5.96
C ILE A 357 -27.61 1.55 5.63
N GLU A 358 -26.63 0.70 5.36
CA GLU A 358 -25.24 1.11 5.18
C GLU A 358 -24.91 1.51 3.72
N GLU A 359 -23.68 2.00 3.50
CA GLU A 359 -23.18 2.49 2.22
C GLU A 359 -23.41 1.51 1.05
N SER A 360 -23.93 2.02 -0.06
CA SER A 360 -24.20 1.28 -1.28
C SER A 360 -25.06 0.02 -1.12
N ALA A 361 -25.85 -0.08 -0.05
CA ALA A 361 -26.63 -1.27 0.29
C ALA A 361 -27.50 -1.80 -0.87
N PHE A 362 -28.03 -0.94 -1.74
CA PHE A 362 -28.90 -1.27 -2.87
C PHE A 362 -28.46 -0.63 -4.20
N SER A 363 -27.27 -0.01 -4.30
CA SER A 363 -26.89 0.73 -5.52
C SER A 363 -26.98 -0.12 -6.80
N PHE A 364 -27.34 0.45 -7.94
CA PHE A 364 -27.49 -0.21 -9.25
C PHE A 364 -28.58 -1.30 -9.30
N SER A 365 -29.52 -1.32 -8.36
CA SER A 365 -30.64 -2.27 -8.36
C SER A 365 -31.75 -1.85 -9.33
N HIS A 366 -31.48 -1.97 -10.63
CA HIS A 366 -32.37 -1.45 -11.68
C HIS A 366 -33.77 -2.08 -11.70
N TYR A 367 -34.02 -3.23 -11.08
CA TYR A 367 -35.34 -3.88 -11.09
C TYR A 367 -36.19 -3.56 -9.87
N LEU A 368 -35.61 -2.91 -8.86
CA LEU A 368 -36.29 -2.54 -7.63
C LEU A 368 -37.30 -1.43 -7.93
N THR A 369 -38.57 -1.66 -7.61
CA THR A 369 -39.69 -0.74 -7.81
C THR A 369 -40.26 -0.17 -6.52
N SER A 370 -40.16 -0.87 -5.38
CA SER A 370 -40.61 -0.34 -4.09
C SER A 370 -39.78 -0.82 -2.90
N VAL A 371 -39.65 0.02 -1.87
CA VAL A 371 -39.04 -0.33 -0.58
C VAL A 371 -39.94 0.16 0.55
N GLU A 372 -40.60 -0.75 1.26
CA GLU A 372 -41.37 -0.42 2.45
C GLU A 372 -40.42 -0.27 3.66
N MET A 373 -40.29 0.96 4.13
CA MET A 373 -39.47 1.33 5.28
C MET A 373 -40.22 1.05 6.58
N CYS A 374 -39.49 0.64 7.63
CA CYS A 374 -40.04 0.56 8.98
C CYS A 374 -39.71 1.82 9.79
N SER A 375 -40.57 2.17 10.76
CA SER A 375 -40.41 3.37 11.60
C SER A 375 -39.17 3.39 12.48
N SER A 376 -38.48 2.25 12.61
CA SER A 376 -37.24 2.11 13.38
C SER A 376 -35.96 2.50 12.64
N VAL A 377 -36.02 2.69 11.31
CA VAL A 377 -34.85 3.09 10.52
C VAL A 377 -34.48 4.54 10.83
N SER A 378 -33.27 4.76 11.33
CA SER A 378 -32.72 6.07 11.71
C SER A 378 -31.60 6.55 10.77
N TYR A 379 -30.90 5.64 10.09
CA TYR A 379 -29.73 5.97 9.26
C TYR A 379 -29.79 5.30 7.89
N ILE A 380 -29.47 6.05 6.84
CA ILE A 380 -29.27 5.57 5.47
C ILE A 380 -27.93 6.09 4.94
N GLY A 381 -27.04 5.18 4.53
CA GLY A 381 -25.65 5.47 4.18
C GLY A 381 -25.45 6.06 2.79
N GLU A 382 -24.21 6.44 2.50
CA GLU A 382 -23.79 7.01 1.22
C GLU A 382 -24.09 6.05 0.06
N SER A 383 -24.61 6.58 -1.04
CA SER A 383 -24.97 5.85 -2.26
C SER A 383 -25.93 4.68 -2.04
N ALA A 384 -26.63 4.57 -0.91
CA ALA A 384 -27.39 3.38 -0.53
C ALA A 384 -28.37 2.89 -1.61
N PHE A 385 -29.01 3.77 -2.37
CA PHE A 385 -29.89 3.47 -3.52
C PHE A 385 -29.40 4.08 -4.84
N TYR A 386 -28.11 4.40 -4.96
CA TYR A 386 -27.54 5.04 -6.16
C TYR A 386 -27.88 4.27 -7.43
N TYR A 387 -28.47 4.91 -8.44
CA TYR A 387 -28.86 4.32 -9.73
C TYR A 387 -29.90 3.18 -9.61
N CYS A 388 -30.87 3.30 -8.71
CA CYS A 388 -32.07 2.43 -8.70
C CYS A 388 -33.15 3.00 -9.63
N ALA A 389 -32.90 2.97 -10.94
CA ALA A 389 -33.66 3.72 -11.95
C ALA A 389 -35.19 3.49 -11.96
N ASN A 390 -35.67 2.27 -11.62
CA ASN A 390 -37.09 1.91 -11.62
C ASN A 390 -37.77 2.01 -10.24
N LEU A 391 -37.06 2.48 -9.20
CA LEU A 391 -37.60 2.61 -7.85
C LEU A 391 -38.64 3.73 -7.83
N LYS A 392 -39.90 3.41 -7.53
CA LYS A 392 -41.05 4.33 -7.54
C LYS A 392 -41.40 4.89 -6.18
N GLU A 393 -41.33 4.06 -5.15
CA GLU A 393 -41.70 4.44 -3.80
C GLU A 393 -40.69 3.88 -2.79
N VAL A 394 -40.39 4.72 -1.81
CA VAL A 394 -39.68 4.36 -0.60
C VAL A 394 -40.61 4.79 0.51
N GLY A 395 -41.02 3.86 1.38
CA GLY A 395 -41.99 4.10 2.45
C GLY A 395 -41.60 5.27 3.36
N THR A 396 -42.42 5.57 4.35
CA THR A 396 -42.23 6.78 5.17
C THR A 396 -40.83 6.85 5.83
N LEU A 397 -40.13 7.98 5.63
CA LEU A 397 -38.81 8.25 6.21
C LEU A 397 -38.91 9.15 7.45
N LYS A 398 -40.08 9.20 8.10
CA LYS A 398 -40.35 10.03 9.30
C LYS A 398 -39.46 9.70 10.50
N GLY A 399 -38.91 8.48 10.57
CA GLY A 399 -37.97 8.05 11.62
C GLY A 399 -36.50 8.29 11.29
N VAL A 400 -36.17 8.70 10.06
CA VAL A 400 -34.78 8.79 9.58
C VAL A 400 -34.15 10.11 10.01
N GLU A 401 -32.99 10.02 10.67
CA GLU A 401 -32.18 11.15 11.14
C GLU A 401 -31.06 11.51 10.15
N TYR A 402 -30.57 10.55 9.36
CA TYR A 402 -29.46 10.76 8.43
C TYR A 402 -29.65 10.01 7.10
N ILE A 403 -29.41 10.70 6.00
CA ILE A 403 -29.34 10.18 4.62
C ILE A 403 -27.98 10.58 4.05
N GLY A 404 -27.20 9.62 3.57
CA GLY A 404 -25.84 9.86 3.08
C GLY A 404 -25.77 10.52 1.71
N LYS A 405 -24.55 10.91 1.32
CA LYS A 405 -24.24 11.47 -0.01
C LYS A 405 -24.72 10.52 -1.12
N ASP A 406 -25.26 11.05 -2.22
CA ASP A 406 -25.69 10.32 -3.42
C ASP A 406 -26.70 9.17 -3.17
N CYS A 407 -27.37 9.16 -2.01
CA CYS A 407 -28.21 8.05 -1.58
C CYS A 407 -29.24 7.59 -2.63
N PHE A 408 -30.05 8.47 -3.20
CA PHE A 408 -31.02 8.16 -4.26
C PHE A 408 -30.65 8.80 -5.61
N ASN A 409 -29.38 9.15 -5.82
CA ASN A 409 -28.93 9.73 -7.08
C ASN A 409 -29.28 8.77 -8.26
N LYS A 410 -29.84 9.28 -9.36
CA LYS A 410 -30.32 8.52 -10.53
C LYS A 410 -31.47 7.53 -10.26
N CYS A 411 -32.24 7.72 -9.19
CA CYS A 411 -33.53 7.05 -9.00
C CYS A 411 -34.62 7.71 -9.84
N SER A 412 -34.51 7.60 -11.17
CA SER A 412 -35.32 8.39 -12.12
C SER A 412 -36.83 8.18 -12.00
N SER A 413 -37.31 7.01 -11.58
CA SER A 413 -38.74 6.70 -11.43
C SER A 413 -39.34 7.02 -10.07
N LEU A 414 -38.58 7.59 -9.12
CA LEU A 414 -39.05 7.81 -7.75
C LEU A 414 -40.12 8.89 -7.74
N GLU A 415 -41.33 8.57 -7.27
CA GLU A 415 -42.54 9.42 -7.41
C GLU A 415 -42.81 10.24 -6.13
N SER A 416 -42.57 9.65 -4.95
CA SER A 416 -42.83 10.30 -3.66
C SER A 416 -41.80 9.99 -2.57
N LEU A 417 -41.59 10.96 -1.67
CA LEU A 417 -40.78 10.84 -0.46
C LEU A 417 -41.40 11.64 0.71
N CYS A 418 -41.20 11.19 1.94
CA CYS A 418 -41.72 11.85 3.15
C CYS A 418 -40.68 11.80 4.27
N PHE A 419 -40.12 12.95 4.64
CA PHE A 419 -38.99 13.11 5.56
C PHE A 419 -39.41 13.56 6.97
N ASN A 420 -38.47 13.48 7.93
CA ASN A 420 -38.56 14.13 9.24
C ASN A 420 -38.11 15.62 9.16
N GLU A 421 -38.52 16.47 10.11
CA GLU A 421 -38.11 17.88 10.24
C GLU A 421 -36.61 18.07 10.49
N ASN A 422 -35.93 17.07 11.08
CA ASN A 422 -34.53 17.16 11.50
C ASN A 422 -33.58 16.23 10.72
N VAL A 423 -34.02 15.68 9.58
CA VAL A 423 -33.18 14.75 8.80
C VAL A 423 -31.97 15.48 8.19
N HIS A 424 -30.78 14.91 8.35
CA HIS A 424 -29.61 15.33 7.60
C HIS A 424 -29.62 14.67 6.23
N ILE A 425 -29.57 15.45 5.15
CA ILE A 425 -29.51 14.94 3.77
C ILE A 425 -28.15 15.25 3.17
N GLY A 426 -27.40 14.19 2.85
CA GLY A 426 -26.11 14.26 2.21
C GLY A 426 -26.20 14.84 0.79
N SER A 427 -25.06 15.32 0.30
CA SER A 427 -24.97 15.92 -1.02
C SER A 427 -25.32 14.95 -2.14
N GLY A 428 -25.94 15.40 -3.22
CA GLY A 428 -26.32 14.58 -4.38
C GLY A 428 -27.44 13.57 -4.11
N ALA A 429 -27.98 13.51 -2.88
CA ALA A 429 -28.86 12.42 -2.46
C ALA A 429 -30.13 12.25 -3.29
N LEU A 430 -30.66 13.30 -3.94
CA LEU A 430 -31.85 13.22 -4.82
C LEU A 430 -31.55 13.64 -6.27
N HIS A 431 -30.27 13.63 -6.68
CA HIS A 431 -29.91 14.02 -8.04
C HIS A 431 -30.56 13.11 -9.09
N GLN A 432 -31.07 13.68 -10.18
CA GLN A 432 -31.72 12.93 -11.28
C GLN A 432 -32.94 12.07 -10.85
N CYS A 433 -33.60 12.40 -9.73
CA CYS A 433 -34.93 11.89 -9.36
C CYS A 433 -36.05 12.59 -10.14
N VAL A 434 -36.04 12.45 -11.48
CA VAL A 434 -36.87 13.26 -12.39
C VAL A 434 -38.38 13.05 -12.30
N SER A 435 -38.83 11.90 -11.77
CA SER A 435 -40.26 11.61 -11.58
C SER A 435 -40.80 12.04 -10.21
N LEU A 436 -39.99 12.67 -9.36
CA LEU A 436 -40.40 13.07 -8.01
C LEU A 436 -41.38 14.24 -8.10
N THR A 437 -42.63 13.98 -7.70
CA THR A 437 -43.75 14.96 -7.78
C THR A 437 -44.40 15.23 -6.43
N GLN A 438 -44.15 14.37 -5.42
CA GLN A 438 -44.66 14.54 -4.08
C GLN A 438 -43.52 14.43 -3.06
N LEU A 439 -43.29 15.52 -2.33
CA LEU A 439 -42.34 15.56 -1.23
C LEU A 439 -43.02 16.14 0.01
N GLU A 440 -42.92 15.47 1.15
CA GLU A 440 -43.41 16.00 2.43
C GLU A 440 -42.22 16.25 3.37
N VAL A 441 -41.99 17.52 3.72
CA VAL A 441 -41.02 17.94 4.75
C VAL A 441 -41.78 18.73 5.83
N PRO A 442 -42.08 18.12 7.00
CA PRO A 442 -42.87 18.76 8.05
C PRO A 442 -42.29 20.12 8.49
N HIS A 443 -43.18 21.05 8.89
CA HIS A 443 -42.82 22.33 9.52
C HIS A 443 -41.96 23.30 8.68
N THR A 444 -41.85 23.09 7.36
CA THR A 444 -41.05 23.95 6.47
C THR A 444 -41.83 25.06 5.76
N ASN A 445 -43.18 25.03 5.74
CA ASN A 445 -44.01 25.95 4.94
C ASN A 445 -43.47 26.13 3.49
N GLY A 446 -43.06 25.03 2.86
CA GLY A 446 -42.48 25.04 1.51
C GLY A 446 -41.05 25.60 1.43
N ASN A 447 -40.37 25.86 2.55
CA ASN A 447 -39.01 26.37 2.61
C ASN A 447 -38.08 25.42 3.37
N VAL A 448 -37.17 24.77 2.65
CA VAL A 448 -36.18 23.86 3.25
C VAL A 448 -35.01 24.65 3.83
N SER A 449 -34.74 24.48 5.13
CA SER A 449 -33.71 25.21 5.89
C SER A 449 -32.35 24.50 5.97
N PHE A 450 -32.32 23.19 5.75
CA PHE A 450 -31.09 22.39 5.73
C PHE A 450 -30.39 22.44 4.38
N GLU A 451 -29.13 21.97 4.36
CA GLU A 451 -28.23 22.03 3.21
C GLU A 451 -28.64 21.05 2.10
N VAL A 452 -28.93 21.54 0.88
CA VAL A 452 -29.39 20.74 -0.27
C VAL A 452 -28.38 20.82 -1.42
N SER A 453 -27.93 19.71 -1.99
CA SER A 453 -26.97 19.80 -3.09
C SER A 453 -27.56 20.43 -4.36
N PHE A 454 -26.77 21.17 -5.15
CA PHE A 454 -27.19 21.78 -6.41
C PHE A 454 -27.90 20.81 -7.35
N ASP A 455 -27.30 19.65 -7.51
CA ASP A 455 -27.78 18.52 -8.30
C ASP A 455 -29.16 17.97 -7.87
N SER A 456 -29.57 18.22 -6.63
CA SER A 456 -30.85 17.78 -6.06
C SER A 456 -31.93 18.86 -6.07
N ILE A 457 -31.63 20.12 -6.42
CA ILE A 457 -32.58 21.25 -6.37
C ILE A 457 -33.84 20.97 -7.20
N GLY A 458 -33.66 20.52 -8.44
CA GLY A 458 -34.77 20.32 -9.36
C GLY A 458 -35.84 19.36 -8.84
N ALA A 459 -35.45 18.40 -7.98
CA ALA A 459 -36.37 17.46 -7.35
C ALA A 459 -37.18 18.09 -6.18
N PHE A 460 -36.62 19.07 -5.47
CA PHE A 460 -37.36 19.82 -4.44
C PHE A 460 -38.28 20.89 -5.07
N GLU A 461 -37.81 21.59 -6.10
CA GLU A 461 -38.58 22.61 -6.82
C GLU A 461 -39.77 22.01 -7.57
N SER A 462 -39.60 20.84 -8.21
CA SER A 462 -40.70 20.12 -8.87
C SER A 462 -41.83 19.75 -7.90
N CYS A 463 -41.52 19.64 -6.61
CA CYS A 463 -42.46 19.32 -5.53
C CYS A 463 -42.96 20.56 -4.79
N GLY A 464 -42.68 21.77 -5.26
CA GLY A 464 -43.16 23.03 -4.67
C GLY A 464 -42.37 23.54 -3.46
N TYR A 465 -41.15 23.05 -3.23
CA TYR A 465 -40.27 23.56 -2.17
C TYR A 465 -39.23 24.53 -2.70
N THR A 466 -38.97 25.58 -1.93
CA THR A 466 -37.88 26.53 -2.14
C THR A 466 -36.70 26.15 -1.24
N CYS A 467 -35.54 25.87 -1.82
CA CYS A 467 -34.32 25.54 -1.08
C CYS A 467 -33.49 26.82 -0.85
N LYS A 468 -33.25 27.19 0.41
CA LYS A 468 -32.49 28.43 0.73
C LYS A 468 -31.00 28.22 0.98
N ASN A 469 -30.59 26.97 1.26
CA ASN A 469 -29.24 26.65 1.70
C ASN A 469 -28.65 25.56 0.77
N ILE A 470 -28.10 25.96 -0.38
CA ILE A 470 -27.69 25.04 -1.44
C ILE A 470 -26.17 24.78 -1.40
N LYS A 471 -25.77 23.52 -1.52
CA LYS A 471 -24.37 23.06 -1.55
C LYS A 471 -23.97 22.57 -2.94
N VAL A 472 -22.98 23.16 -3.59
CA VAL A 472 -22.46 22.63 -4.86
C VAL A 472 -21.35 21.62 -4.52
N ASP A 473 -21.61 20.33 -4.78
CA ASP A 473 -20.66 19.24 -4.55
C ASP A 473 -19.94 18.82 -5.83
N TYR A 474 -18.69 18.39 -5.68
CA TYR A 474 -17.67 18.49 -6.72
C TYR A 474 -17.25 17.16 -7.34
N GLU A 475 -18.16 16.44 -7.97
CA GLU A 475 -17.76 15.34 -8.85
C GLU A 475 -18.63 15.29 -10.12
N MET A 476 -17.97 15.45 -11.27
CA MET A 476 -18.48 15.31 -12.66
C MET A 476 -19.41 16.38 -13.23
N PHE A 477 -18.88 17.56 -13.61
CA PHE A 477 -19.49 18.35 -14.70
C PHE A 477 -18.45 19.06 -15.58
N SER A 478 -18.44 18.70 -16.87
CA SER A 478 -17.98 19.54 -17.97
C SER A 478 -19.16 19.69 -18.94
N PHE A 479 -19.94 20.76 -18.82
CA PHE A 479 -20.86 21.20 -19.87
C PHE A 479 -20.39 22.53 -20.42
N ASN A 480 -20.31 22.63 -21.75
CA ASN A 480 -20.32 23.91 -22.45
C ASN A 480 -21.76 24.44 -22.36
N ILE A 481 -21.98 25.52 -21.60
CA ILE A 481 -23.25 26.23 -21.62
C ILE A 481 -23.18 27.29 -22.73
N ASP A 482 -23.82 27.03 -23.85
CA ASP A 482 -24.20 28.08 -24.80
C ASP A 482 -25.38 28.84 -24.19
N ALA A 483 -25.10 29.92 -23.45
CA ALA A 483 -26.15 30.71 -22.79
C ALA A 483 -26.96 31.55 -23.81
N PRO A 484 -28.30 31.61 -23.70
CA PRO A 484 -29.14 32.51 -24.48
C PRO A 484 -28.96 33.98 -24.03
N THR A 485 -29.50 34.90 -24.83
CA THR A 485 -29.31 36.36 -24.74
C THR A 485 -29.65 37.00 -23.38
N PRO A 486 -29.09 38.18 -23.06
CA PRO A 486 -28.92 38.69 -21.69
C PRO A 486 -30.19 39.07 -20.90
N THR A 487 -31.39 38.97 -21.47
CA THR A 487 -32.61 39.57 -20.91
C THR A 487 -33.55 38.58 -20.21
N ASP A 488 -33.41 37.27 -20.43
CA ASP A 488 -34.42 36.29 -19.96
C ASP A 488 -33.87 35.24 -18.98
N PHE A 489 -32.68 35.45 -18.42
CA PHE A 489 -32.13 34.54 -17.40
C PHE A 489 -32.59 34.95 -16.00
N GLU A 490 -33.75 34.48 -15.56
CA GLU A 490 -34.06 34.43 -14.13
C GLU A 490 -33.11 33.42 -13.47
N TYR A 491 -32.19 33.94 -12.65
CA TYR A 491 -31.14 33.17 -12.00
C TYR A 491 -31.73 32.03 -11.16
N PRO A 492 -31.31 30.76 -11.35
CA PRO A 492 -31.60 29.72 -10.37
C PRO A 492 -30.98 30.14 -9.05
N VAL A 493 -31.79 30.25 -8.00
CA VAL A 493 -31.39 30.67 -6.65
C VAL A 493 -30.55 29.56 -6.03
N GLY A 494 -29.31 29.36 -6.50
CA GLY A 494 -28.50 28.18 -6.14
C GLY A 494 -27.00 28.28 -6.43
N TRP A 495 -26.51 29.46 -6.79
CA TRP A 495 -25.09 29.70 -7.11
C TRP A 495 -24.23 29.90 -5.84
N CYS A 496 -24.27 28.96 -4.88
CA CYS A 496 -23.49 29.03 -3.64
C CYS A 496 -22.36 28.00 -3.64
N GLY A 497 -21.09 28.45 -3.66
CA GLY A 497 -19.95 27.54 -3.59
C GLY A 497 -18.71 27.94 -4.42
N SER A 498 -17.76 27.03 -4.42
CA SER A 498 -16.55 27.05 -5.26
C SER A 498 -16.90 26.49 -6.65
N PHE A 499 -16.31 26.97 -7.74
CA PHE A 499 -16.31 26.31 -9.07
C PHE A 499 -14.90 25.77 -9.43
N ARG A 500 -14.74 24.61 -10.14
CA ARG A 500 -13.41 23.96 -10.37
C ARG A 500 -12.98 23.90 -11.84
N SER A 501 -13.85 24.10 -12.84
CA SER A 501 -13.40 24.18 -14.24
C SER A 501 -14.36 24.92 -15.19
N ARG A 502 -13.88 25.25 -16.40
CA ARG A 502 -14.51 26.02 -17.51
C ARG A 502 -16.04 25.86 -17.61
N VAL A 503 -16.79 26.90 -17.22
CA VAL A 503 -18.27 26.94 -17.31
C VAL A 503 -18.74 27.87 -18.44
N PHE A 504 -18.06 28.99 -18.66
CA PHE A 504 -18.40 29.99 -19.67
C PHE A 504 -17.33 30.09 -20.76
N ASN A 505 -17.70 29.72 -21.99
CA ASN A 505 -16.95 29.96 -23.23
C ASN A 505 -17.82 30.79 -24.22
N SER A 506 -18.69 31.65 -23.68
CA SER A 506 -19.71 32.33 -24.49
C SER A 506 -19.18 33.61 -25.12
N ASN A 507 -19.22 33.67 -26.45
CA ASN A 507 -18.92 34.88 -27.23
C ASN A 507 -20.04 35.92 -27.21
N ASN A 508 -21.05 35.83 -26.33
CA ASN A 508 -22.18 36.77 -26.30
C ASN A 508 -22.34 37.52 -24.97
N LEU A 509 -21.66 37.08 -23.91
CA LEU A 509 -21.70 37.76 -22.61
C LEU A 509 -20.92 39.08 -22.69
N THR A 510 -21.55 40.20 -22.30
CA THR A 510 -20.90 41.54 -22.29
C THR A 510 -20.71 42.09 -20.88
N GLN A 511 -21.55 41.71 -19.92
CA GLN A 511 -21.37 42.02 -18.50
C GLN A 511 -21.81 40.81 -17.67
N PHE A 512 -21.24 40.65 -16.47
CA PHE A 512 -21.62 39.58 -15.55
C PHE A 512 -21.43 40.00 -14.09
N ALA A 513 -22.37 39.64 -13.23
CA ALA A 513 -22.24 39.83 -11.78
C ALA A 513 -22.27 38.47 -11.10
N VAL A 514 -21.19 38.13 -10.40
CA VAL A 514 -21.10 36.88 -9.65
C VAL A 514 -21.99 37.00 -8.41
N PRO A 515 -22.92 36.05 -8.18
CA PRO A 515 -23.80 36.09 -7.02
C PRO A 515 -23.06 36.06 -5.66
N ASN A 516 -23.63 36.69 -4.63
CA ASN A 516 -23.09 36.78 -3.25
C ASN A 516 -22.96 35.45 -2.49
N CYS A 517 -23.35 34.36 -3.14
CA CYS A 517 -23.26 33.02 -2.64
C CYS A 517 -21.99 32.30 -3.15
N VAL A 518 -21.36 32.77 -4.23
CA VAL A 518 -20.15 32.15 -4.79
C VAL A 518 -18.94 32.42 -3.90
N THR A 519 -18.24 31.36 -3.49
CA THR A 519 -17.06 31.43 -2.62
C THR A 519 -15.74 31.18 -3.34
N SER A 520 -15.74 30.63 -4.56
CA SER A 520 -14.56 30.69 -5.44
C SER A 520 -14.88 30.37 -6.89
N LEU A 521 -14.04 30.86 -7.81
CA LEU A 521 -14.12 30.60 -9.25
C LEU A 521 -13.06 29.58 -9.66
N GLY A 522 -13.39 28.71 -10.62
CA GLY A 522 -12.53 27.58 -11.00
C GLY A 522 -11.53 27.87 -12.10
N ASN A 523 -10.76 26.84 -12.45
CA ASN A 523 -9.80 26.96 -13.54
C ASN A 523 -10.53 27.23 -14.87
N SER A 524 -10.07 28.21 -15.64
CA SER A 524 -10.64 28.58 -16.95
C SER A 524 -12.12 28.95 -16.93
N PHE A 525 -12.68 29.38 -15.79
CA PHE A 525 -14.13 29.53 -15.61
C PHE A 525 -14.83 30.44 -16.63
N PHE A 526 -14.23 31.56 -17.01
CA PHE A 526 -14.63 32.50 -18.07
C PHE A 526 -13.68 32.51 -19.28
N SER A 527 -12.77 31.53 -19.38
CA SER A 527 -11.78 31.48 -20.47
C SER A 527 -12.47 31.62 -21.82
N ASP A 528 -11.86 32.41 -22.71
CA ASP A 528 -12.34 32.69 -24.07
C ASP A 528 -13.68 33.48 -24.15
N SER A 529 -14.13 34.11 -23.05
CA SER A 529 -15.31 35.00 -23.07
C SER A 529 -14.99 36.36 -23.74
N THR A 530 -14.79 36.35 -25.06
CA THR A 530 -14.17 37.46 -25.81
C THR A 530 -14.96 38.76 -25.85
N LYS A 531 -16.28 38.74 -25.59
CA LYS A 531 -17.14 39.95 -25.56
C LYS A 531 -17.36 40.54 -24.16
N LEU A 532 -16.91 39.87 -23.10
CA LEU A 532 -17.11 40.32 -21.72
C LEU A 532 -16.35 41.63 -21.50
N LYS A 533 -17.03 42.70 -21.06
CA LYS A 533 -16.49 44.04 -20.80
C LYS A 533 -16.40 44.39 -19.34
N GLU A 534 -17.34 43.93 -18.51
CA GLU A 534 -17.39 44.26 -17.10
C GLU A 534 -17.80 43.05 -16.27
N LEU A 535 -17.09 42.82 -15.17
CA LEU A 535 -17.34 41.72 -14.26
C LEU A 535 -17.35 42.22 -12.81
N ILE A 536 -18.42 41.94 -12.09
CA ILE A 536 -18.55 42.29 -10.67
C ILE A 536 -18.45 41.00 -9.87
N LEU A 537 -17.36 40.81 -9.11
CA LEU A 537 -17.28 39.70 -8.16
C LEU A 537 -18.01 40.07 -6.87
N SER A 538 -18.73 39.12 -6.31
CA SER A 538 -19.36 39.30 -5.01
C SER A 538 -18.37 39.32 -3.85
N ASN A 539 -18.76 39.95 -2.74
CA ASN A 539 -17.99 40.01 -1.49
C ASN A 539 -17.78 38.66 -0.79
N SER A 540 -18.26 37.56 -1.37
CA SER A 540 -18.13 36.19 -0.86
C SER A 540 -17.00 35.39 -1.52
N VAL A 541 -16.47 35.83 -2.67
CA VAL A 541 -15.46 35.08 -3.44
C VAL A 541 -14.09 35.15 -2.74
N LYS A 542 -13.56 33.99 -2.34
CA LYS A 542 -12.29 33.78 -1.63
C LYS A 542 -11.17 33.27 -2.52
N GLU A 543 -11.46 32.60 -3.63
CA GLU A 543 -10.44 32.05 -4.52
C GLU A 543 -10.83 32.18 -5.99
N ILE A 544 -9.85 32.36 -6.88
CA ILE A 544 -10.00 32.37 -8.34
C ILE A 544 -8.99 31.37 -8.91
N GLY A 545 -9.42 30.45 -9.78
CA GLY A 545 -8.58 29.38 -10.34
C GLY A 545 -7.70 29.80 -11.52
N ASP A 546 -6.87 28.87 -11.99
CA ASP A 546 -5.89 29.08 -13.07
C ASP A 546 -6.58 29.40 -14.39
N LEU A 547 -6.07 30.35 -15.19
CA LEU A 547 -6.62 30.77 -16.48
C LEU A 547 -8.08 31.24 -16.43
N CYS A 548 -8.62 31.55 -15.24
CA CYS A 548 -10.06 31.81 -15.03
C CYS A 548 -10.67 32.80 -16.04
N PHE A 549 -9.95 33.86 -16.42
CA PHE A 549 -10.37 34.88 -17.41
C PHE A 549 -9.42 34.94 -18.61
N SER A 550 -8.70 33.85 -18.92
CA SER A 550 -7.80 33.82 -20.08
C SER A 550 -8.56 34.19 -21.35
N ASP A 551 -7.96 35.02 -22.20
CA ASP A 551 -8.46 35.40 -23.52
C ASP A 551 -9.81 36.17 -23.51
N CYS A 552 -10.20 36.76 -22.36
CA CYS A 552 -11.26 37.77 -22.27
C CYS A 552 -10.80 39.13 -22.83
N HIS A 553 -10.57 39.22 -24.14
CA HIS A 553 -9.90 40.36 -24.79
C HIS A 553 -10.57 41.73 -24.60
N ASN A 554 -11.90 41.77 -24.39
CA ASN A 554 -12.65 43.01 -24.22
C ASN A 554 -12.93 43.40 -22.76
N LEU A 555 -12.43 42.65 -21.78
CA LEU A 555 -12.69 42.95 -20.37
C LEU A 555 -12.01 44.27 -20.00
N GLU A 556 -12.77 45.28 -19.60
CA GLU A 556 -12.31 46.65 -19.31
C GLU A 556 -12.18 46.92 -17.80
N ARG A 557 -13.11 46.38 -17.01
CA ARG A 557 -13.20 46.56 -15.55
C ARG A 557 -13.56 45.28 -14.81
N ILE A 558 -12.96 45.07 -13.64
CA ILE A 558 -13.33 44.01 -12.69
C ILE A 558 -13.24 44.51 -11.25
N THR A 559 -14.27 44.24 -10.44
CA THR A 559 -14.24 44.50 -8.99
C THR A 559 -13.91 43.21 -8.24
N ILE A 560 -12.84 43.22 -7.45
CA ILE A 560 -12.34 42.11 -6.64
C ILE A 560 -12.75 42.33 -5.17
N PRO A 561 -13.30 41.33 -4.48
CA PRO A 561 -13.70 41.47 -3.08
C PRO A 561 -12.50 41.48 -2.14
N SER A 562 -12.62 42.21 -1.03
CA SER A 562 -11.54 42.39 -0.05
C SER A 562 -11.14 41.09 0.67
N ILE A 563 -11.98 40.07 0.65
CA ILE A 563 -11.74 38.76 1.29
C ILE A 563 -11.09 37.73 0.35
N LEU A 564 -10.80 38.08 -0.90
CA LEU A 564 -10.14 37.17 -1.83
C LEU A 564 -8.73 36.82 -1.31
N THR A 565 -8.42 35.53 -1.25
CA THR A 565 -7.18 34.97 -0.69
C THR A 565 -6.28 34.28 -1.72
N PHE A 566 -6.81 33.91 -2.89
CA PHE A 566 -6.10 33.14 -3.90
C PHE A 566 -6.42 33.60 -5.34
N PHE A 567 -5.37 33.72 -6.18
CA PHE A 567 -5.44 33.84 -7.64
C PHE A 567 -4.67 32.69 -8.27
N GLY A 568 -5.29 32.04 -9.26
CA GLY A 568 -4.66 31.01 -10.05
C GLY A 568 -3.77 31.58 -11.15
N LYS A 569 -2.86 30.75 -11.65
CA LYS A 569 -1.86 31.09 -12.66
C LYS A 569 -2.53 31.60 -13.94
N ASN A 570 -2.05 32.71 -14.49
CA ASN A 570 -2.53 33.27 -15.76
C ASN A 570 -4.04 33.59 -15.78
N ALA A 571 -4.66 33.87 -14.62
CA ALA A 571 -6.08 34.18 -14.52
C ALA A 571 -6.53 35.28 -15.49
N PHE A 572 -5.70 36.29 -15.80
CA PHE A 572 -6.05 37.37 -16.75
C PHE A 572 -5.22 37.38 -18.05
N LYS A 573 -4.73 36.22 -18.47
CA LYS A 573 -3.93 36.11 -19.70
C LYS A 573 -4.70 36.68 -20.89
N ASN A 574 -4.06 37.54 -21.68
CA ASN A 574 -4.63 38.17 -22.89
C ASN A 574 -5.92 39.02 -22.68
N CYS A 575 -6.21 39.49 -21.46
CA CYS A 575 -7.24 40.52 -21.19
C CYS A 575 -6.77 41.93 -21.59
N ASN A 576 -6.61 42.17 -22.89
CA ASN A 576 -5.86 43.31 -23.42
C ASN A 576 -6.46 44.70 -23.13
N LYS A 577 -7.77 44.78 -22.83
CA LYS A 577 -8.46 46.05 -22.51
C LYS A 577 -8.65 46.32 -21.02
N LEU A 578 -8.17 45.45 -20.14
CA LEU A 578 -8.38 45.58 -18.70
C LEU A 578 -7.51 46.73 -18.18
N THR A 579 -8.15 47.84 -17.86
CA THR A 579 -7.46 49.10 -17.50
C THR A 579 -7.55 49.45 -16.02
N SER A 580 -8.51 48.86 -15.30
CA SER A 580 -8.70 49.08 -13.86
C SER A 580 -9.27 47.84 -13.15
N ILE A 581 -8.79 47.60 -11.93
CA ILE A 581 -9.25 46.56 -11.00
C ILE A 581 -9.55 47.25 -9.66
N GLU A 582 -10.78 47.15 -9.18
CA GLU A 582 -11.21 47.76 -7.92
C GLU A 582 -11.21 46.72 -6.79
N PHE A 583 -10.44 46.94 -5.72
CA PHE A 583 -10.22 45.94 -4.63
C PHE A 583 -11.08 46.13 -3.37
N ASN A 584 -12.24 46.79 -3.46
CA ASN A 584 -13.12 47.08 -2.30
C ASN A 584 -12.36 47.52 -1.02
N GLY A 585 -11.37 48.42 -1.18
CA GLY A 585 -10.56 48.97 -0.09
C GLY A 585 -9.27 48.22 0.27
N CYS A 586 -8.97 47.07 -0.34
CA CYS A 586 -7.71 46.37 -0.12
C CYS A 586 -6.54 47.10 -0.81
N GLN A 587 -5.50 47.47 -0.06
CA GLN A 587 -4.32 48.18 -0.60
C GLN A 587 -3.11 47.26 -0.85
N GLN A 588 -3.20 45.98 -0.44
CA GLN A 588 -2.11 45.01 -0.51
C GLN A 588 -2.66 43.61 -0.82
N TRP A 589 -2.01 42.88 -1.73
CA TRP A 589 -2.38 41.53 -2.17
C TRP A 589 -1.31 40.52 -1.81
N SER A 590 -1.67 39.46 -1.07
CA SER A 590 -0.74 38.44 -0.58
C SER A 590 -0.75 37.11 -1.31
N GLY A 591 -1.62 36.90 -2.30
CA GLY A 591 -1.57 35.71 -3.16
C GLY A 591 -0.53 35.82 -4.27
N TYR A 592 -0.15 34.70 -4.89
CA TYR A 592 0.75 34.68 -6.03
C TYR A 592 0.07 35.24 -7.28
N VAL A 593 0.76 36.10 -8.05
CA VAL A 593 0.27 36.67 -9.32
C VAL A 593 1.36 36.58 -10.40
N THR A 594 1.04 36.50 -11.67
CA THR A 594 2.05 36.59 -12.76
C THR A 594 2.54 38.03 -12.97
N TYR A 595 3.62 38.26 -13.72
CA TYR A 595 4.11 39.62 -14.02
C TYR A 595 3.08 40.52 -14.69
N ARG A 596 2.34 39.99 -15.67
CA ARG A 596 1.27 40.76 -16.34
C ARG A 596 0.19 41.17 -15.35
N GLU A 597 -0.20 40.26 -14.46
CA GLU A 597 -1.18 40.54 -13.40
C GLU A 597 -0.62 41.57 -12.40
N PHE A 598 0.64 41.45 -12.02
CA PHE A 598 1.31 42.47 -11.20
C PHE A 598 1.29 43.85 -11.86
N LEU A 599 1.59 43.97 -13.17
CA LEU A 599 1.55 45.25 -13.87
C LEU A 599 0.13 45.85 -13.84
N ILE A 600 -0.90 45.01 -13.99
CA ILE A 600 -2.29 45.43 -13.89
C ILE A 600 -2.61 45.90 -12.46
N LEU A 601 -2.28 45.10 -11.44
CA LEU A 601 -2.52 45.40 -10.03
C LEU A 601 -1.78 46.65 -9.54
N LYS A 602 -0.53 46.84 -9.98
CA LYS A 602 0.30 48.02 -9.70
C LYS A 602 -0.32 49.29 -10.29
N ARG A 603 -0.83 49.23 -11.53
CA ARG A 603 -1.57 50.37 -12.15
C ARG A 603 -2.84 50.71 -11.38
N CYS A 604 -3.41 49.73 -10.68
CA CYS A 604 -4.58 49.91 -9.82
C CYS A 604 -4.25 50.33 -8.38
N GLY A 605 -2.97 50.63 -8.07
CA GLY A 605 -2.56 51.10 -6.74
C GLY A 605 -2.42 50.01 -5.67
N ILE A 606 -2.40 48.72 -6.05
CA ILE A 606 -2.38 47.57 -5.14
C ILE A 606 -0.95 47.06 -4.96
N LYS A 607 -0.50 46.92 -3.71
CA LYS A 607 0.82 46.38 -3.36
C LYS A 607 0.80 44.85 -3.36
N CYS A 608 1.42 44.17 -4.33
CA CYS A 608 1.52 42.70 -4.34
C CYS A 608 2.75 42.21 -3.55
N VAL A 609 2.59 41.16 -2.74
CA VAL A 609 3.69 40.52 -1.98
C VAL A 609 3.99 39.07 -2.39
N ASN A 610 3.40 38.54 -3.47
CA ASN A 610 3.77 37.23 -4.02
C ASN A 610 3.63 37.23 -5.55
N MET A 611 4.66 36.79 -6.32
CA MET A 611 4.63 36.81 -7.79
C MET A 611 5.32 35.61 -8.44
N TYR A 612 4.75 35.10 -9.53
CA TYR A 612 5.38 34.24 -10.54
C TYR A 612 6.10 35.10 -11.57
N LEU A 613 7.38 34.84 -11.76
CA LEU A 613 8.23 35.56 -12.70
C LEU A 613 8.92 34.55 -13.61
N ASP A 614 8.74 34.67 -14.92
CA ASP A 614 9.61 33.95 -15.85
C ASP A 614 10.97 34.66 -15.99
N SER A 615 11.90 34.08 -16.75
CA SER A 615 13.25 34.65 -16.94
C SER A 615 13.28 36.04 -17.62
N ILE A 616 12.33 36.33 -18.51
CA ILE A 616 12.23 37.61 -19.22
C ILE A 616 11.66 38.67 -18.27
N GLU A 617 10.65 38.29 -17.49
CA GLU A 617 9.93 39.13 -16.55
C GLU A 617 10.79 39.47 -15.32
N TYR A 618 11.58 38.50 -14.83
CA TYR A 618 12.57 38.71 -13.77
C TYR A 618 13.58 39.79 -14.16
N GLU A 619 14.15 39.76 -15.37
CA GLU A 619 15.11 40.77 -15.82
C GLU A 619 14.49 42.17 -15.92
N GLN A 620 13.20 42.26 -16.27
CA GLN A 620 12.46 43.52 -16.29
C GLN A 620 12.15 44.05 -14.87
N MET A 621 12.04 43.16 -13.89
CA MET A 621 11.56 43.47 -12.54
C MET A 621 12.61 43.44 -11.44
N LYS A 622 13.86 43.04 -11.73
CA LYS A 622 14.90 42.79 -10.73
C LYS A 622 15.15 43.92 -9.72
N MET A 623 14.81 45.17 -10.07
CA MET A 623 14.93 46.34 -9.19
C MET A 623 13.75 46.53 -8.21
N PHE A 624 12.64 45.81 -8.39
CA PHE A 624 11.38 45.96 -7.63
C PHE A 624 11.01 44.70 -6.81
N LEU A 625 11.93 43.73 -6.67
CA LEU A 625 11.70 42.40 -6.08
C LEU A 625 11.60 42.23 -4.55
N PRO A 626 11.88 43.19 -3.63
CA PRO A 626 11.98 42.89 -2.20
C PRO A 626 10.63 42.65 -1.49
N MET A 627 9.60 42.14 -2.18
CA MET A 627 8.26 41.90 -1.64
C MET A 627 7.74 40.47 -1.76
N PHE A 628 8.45 39.47 -2.34
CA PHE A 628 7.87 38.16 -2.76
C PHE A 628 8.35 36.92 -1.97
N ASN A 629 7.43 35.99 -1.59
CA ASN A 629 7.75 34.83 -0.72
C ASN A 629 7.93 33.44 -1.40
N CYS A 630 7.65 33.25 -2.69
CA CYS A 630 8.00 32.03 -3.43
C CYS A 630 8.48 32.38 -4.84
N LEU A 631 9.33 31.53 -5.40
CA LEU A 631 9.83 31.63 -6.77
C LEU A 631 9.49 30.32 -7.52
N GLU A 632 8.81 30.43 -8.66
CA GLU A 632 8.47 29.29 -9.54
C GLU A 632 8.65 29.68 -11.03
N ASP A 633 8.69 28.70 -11.94
CA ASP A 633 8.55 28.85 -13.41
C ASP A 633 9.73 29.43 -14.22
N PHE A 634 10.97 29.03 -13.89
CA PHE A 634 12.19 29.23 -14.69
C PHE A 634 12.63 27.94 -15.42
N SER A 635 11.76 26.94 -15.56
CA SER A 635 12.15 25.68 -16.21
C SER A 635 12.59 25.92 -17.66
N GLU A 636 13.59 25.18 -18.12
CA GLU A 636 14.15 25.24 -19.47
C GLU A 636 14.70 26.62 -19.87
N CYS A 637 15.01 27.49 -18.89
CA CYS A 637 15.68 28.76 -19.11
C CYS A 637 17.16 28.54 -19.49
N ASN A 638 17.39 28.03 -20.71
CA ASN A 638 18.66 27.59 -21.28
C ASN A 638 19.69 28.71 -21.54
N LYS A 639 19.45 29.93 -21.06
CA LYS A 639 20.41 31.03 -21.07
C LYS A 639 20.73 31.56 -19.68
N LEU A 640 19.99 31.11 -18.67
CA LEU A 640 20.12 31.58 -17.29
C LEU A 640 21.40 31.00 -16.70
N GLU A 641 22.43 31.84 -16.54
CA GLU A 641 23.69 31.43 -15.91
C GLU A 641 23.74 31.72 -14.42
N TYR A 642 23.04 32.78 -13.99
CA TYR A 642 23.00 33.27 -12.62
C TYR A 642 21.61 33.83 -12.33
N ILE A 643 21.13 33.64 -11.11
CA ILE A 643 19.92 34.30 -10.60
C ILE A 643 20.15 34.72 -9.15
N SER A 644 19.67 35.91 -8.81
CA SER A 644 19.64 36.37 -7.42
C SER A 644 18.25 36.10 -6.85
N ILE A 645 18.15 35.23 -5.86
CA ILE A 645 16.89 35.00 -5.17
C ILE A 645 16.63 36.20 -4.23
N PRO A 646 15.44 36.82 -4.25
CA PRO A 646 15.09 37.87 -3.29
C PRO A 646 15.05 37.34 -1.84
N SER A 647 15.51 38.13 -0.87
CA SER A 647 15.60 37.71 0.54
C SER A 647 14.27 37.36 1.20
N THR A 648 13.15 37.77 0.60
CA THR A 648 11.80 37.44 1.06
C THR A 648 11.36 36.02 0.67
N VAL A 649 12.06 35.36 -0.26
CA VAL A 649 11.67 34.03 -0.76
C VAL A 649 11.84 32.95 0.31
N SER A 650 10.72 32.35 0.67
CA SER A 650 10.59 31.26 1.64
C SER A 650 10.43 29.88 1.00
N VAL A 651 10.03 29.80 -0.28
CA VAL A 651 9.84 28.54 -1.00
C VAL A 651 10.37 28.62 -2.44
N LEU A 652 11.02 27.56 -2.92
CA LEU A 652 11.26 27.33 -4.35
C LEU A 652 10.29 26.26 -4.88
N GLY A 653 9.52 26.62 -5.90
CA GLY A 653 8.43 25.82 -6.46
C GLY A 653 8.85 24.53 -7.17
N LYS A 654 7.85 23.69 -7.46
CA LYS A 654 8.06 22.46 -8.24
C LYS A 654 8.64 22.83 -9.62
N GLN A 655 9.69 22.13 -10.02
CA GLN A 655 10.38 22.33 -11.30
C GLN A 655 10.90 23.76 -11.56
N CYS A 656 11.00 24.62 -10.54
CA CYS A 656 11.29 26.05 -10.69
C CYS A 656 12.46 26.34 -11.63
N PHE A 657 13.59 25.65 -11.53
CA PHE A 657 14.77 25.77 -12.39
C PHE A 657 15.08 24.49 -13.17
N SER A 658 14.12 23.58 -13.33
CA SER A 658 14.33 22.32 -14.03
C SER A 658 14.87 22.56 -15.45
N ALA A 659 15.87 21.79 -15.88
CA ALA A 659 16.54 21.92 -17.17
C ALA A 659 17.14 23.31 -17.48
N CYS A 660 17.48 24.12 -16.45
CA CYS A 660 18.34 25.29 -16.62
C CYS A 660 19.80 24.86 -16.86
N HIS A 661 20.09 24.34 -18.05
CA HIS A 661 21.37 23.67 -18.35
C HIS A 661 22.62 24.53 -18.10
N PHE A 662 22.49 25.85 -18.16
CA PHE A 662 23.59 26.82 -18.04
C PHE A 662 23.68 27.49 -16.66
N LEU A 663 22.77 27.22 -15.73
CA LEU A 663 22.80 27.82 -14.39
C LEU A 663 24.04 27.33 -13.63
N LYS A 664 24.99 28.22 -13.36
CA LYS A 664 26.32 27.87 -12.80
C LYS A 664 26.33 27.90 -11.28
N GLU A 665 25.64 28.87 -10.70
CA GLU A 665 25.58 29.13 -9.27
C GLU A 665 24.20 29.67 -8.91
N ILE A 666 23.72 29.31 -7.72
CA ILE A 666 22.55 29.95 -7.11
C ILE A 666 22.82 30.28 -5.65
N LYS A 667 22.51 31.53 -5.27
CA LYS A 667 22.60 31.99 -3.88
C LYS A 667 21.23 31.87 -3.25
N LEU A 668 21.05 30.83 -2.43
CA LEU A 668 19.85 30.65 -1.62
C LEU A 668 19.85 31.67 -0.47
N VAL A 669 18.68 32.18 -0.13
CA VAL A 669 18.52 33.25 0.87
C VAL A 669 18.23 32.70 2.26
N GLU A 670 18.75 33.38 3.29
CA GLU A 670 18.33 33.13 4.66
C GLU A 670 16.83 33.47 4.82
N GLY A 671 16.03 32.50 5.25
CA GLY A 671 14.56 32.55 5.22
C GLY A 671 13.91 31.53 4.28
N LEU A 672 14.68 30.93 3.35
CA LEU A 672 14.21 29.84 2.52
C LEU A 672 13.95 28.58 3.36
N CYS A 673 12.71 28.10 3.40
CA CYS A 673 12.24 26.99 4.21
C CYS A 673 12.06 25.68 3.45
N GLU A 674 11.77 25.75 2.15
CA GLU A 674 11.42 24.58 1.33
C GLU A 674 11.90 24.70 -0.11
N ILE A 675 12.45 23.61 -0.65
CA ILE A 675 12.72 23.44 -2.10
C ILE A 675 11.94 22.22 -2.59
N ARG A 676 11.01 22.43 -3.52
CA ARG A 676 10.06 21.40 -3.98
C ARG A 676 10.64 20.44 -5.03
N GLU A 677 9.82 19.44 -5.39
CA GLU A 677 10.13 18.37 -6.34
C GLU A 677 10.72 18.91 -7.65
N CYS A 678 11.79 18.26 -8.13
CA CYS A 678 12.48 18.59 -9.39
C CYS A 678 12.94 20.06 -9.54
N ALA A 679 13.00 20.86 -8.48
CA ALA A 679 13.25 22.30 -8.60
C ALA A 679 14.54 22.67 -9.34
N PHE A 680 15.57 21.83 -9.30
CA PHE A 680 16.84 21.99 -10.02
C PHE A 680 17.20 20.74 -10.83
N GLU A 681 16.21 19.94 -11.28
CA GLU A 681 16.48 18.75 -12.09
C GLU A 681 17.27 19.16 -13.35
N LYS A 682 18.32 18.40 -13.71
CA LYS A 682 19.12 18.60 -14.92
C LYS A 682 19.72 20.00 -15.06
N CYS A 683 20.02 20.70 -13.97
CA CYS A 683 20.84 21.91 -13.99
C CYS A 683 22.32 21.52 -14.21
N TYR A 684 22.67 21.13 -15.44
CA TYR A 684 23.95 20.48 -15.74
C TYR A 684 25.19 21.32 -15.40
N SER A 685 25.08 22.65 -15.33
CA SER A 685 26.18 23.55 -15.00
C SER A 685 26.26 23.92 -13.51
N LEU A 686 25.29 23.53 -12.68
CA LEU A 686 25.18 23.99 -11.30
C LEU A 686 26.23 23.29 -10.42
N LYS A 687 27.24 24.05 -9.99
CA LYS A 687 28.42 23.51 -9.28
C LYS A 687 28.27 23.50 -7.77
N ASN A 688 27.77 24.59 -7.22
CA ASN A 688 27.74 24.87 -5.79
C ASN A 688 26.35 25.29 -5.38
N VAL A 689 25.86 24.70 -4.30
CA VAL A 689 24.62 25.10 -3.63
C VAL A 689 24.93 25.15 -2.14
N ILE A 690 24.75 26.32 -1.55
CA ILE A 690 24.88 26.51 -0.10
C ILE A 690 23.46 26.59 0.45
N PHE A 691 23.09 25.60 1.28
CA PHE A 691 21.77 25.57 1.90
C PHE A 691 21.71 26.48 3.13
N PRO A 692 20.67 27.32 3.26
CA PRO A 692 20.51 28.20 4.41
C PRO A 692 20.02 27.42 5.63
N LYS A 693 20.26 27.95 6.84
CA LYS A 693 19.88 27.29 8.10
C LYS A 693 18.36 27.22 8.30
N SER A 694 17.60 28.07 7.60
CA SER A 694 16.15 28.04 7.60
C SER A 694 15.55 26.87 6.81
N LEU A 695 16.33 26.13 6.04
CA LEU A 695 15.82 25.09 5.15
C LEU A 695 15.48 23.81 5.90
N HIS A 696 14.26 23.30 5.71
CA HIS A 696 13.76 22.09 6.39
C HIS A 696 13.41 20.94 5.43
N THR A 697 13.18 21.24 4.15
CA THR A 697 12.67 20.27 3.17
C THR A 697 13.38 20.40 1.83
N ILE A 698 13.87 19.27 1.30
CA ILE A 698 14.35 19.11 -0.08
C ILE A 698 13.50 18.03 -0.77
N GLY A 699 12.81 18.39 -1.85
CA GLY A 699 11.86 17.51 -2.54
C GLY A 699 12.48 16.37 -3.35
N GLU A 700 11.63 15.44 -3.82
CA GLU A 700 12.03 14.33 -4.70
C GLU A 700 12.71 14.86 -5.98
N LYS A 701 13.80 14.20 -6.39
CA LYS A 701 14.59 14.54 -7.60
C LYS A 701 15.03 16.00 -7.72
N CYS A 702 15.06 16.75 -6.62
CA CYS A 702 15.28 18.18 -6.62
C CYS A 702 16.54 18.61 -7.40
N PHE A 703 17.66 17.93 -7.22
CA PHE A 703 18.94 18.16 -7.93
C PHE A 703 19.31 16.95 -8.81
N TYR A 704 18.33 16.19 -9.31
CA TYR A 704 18.57 14.99 -10.11
C TYR A 704 19.34 15.33 -11.39
N GLY A 705 20.47 14.66 -11.62
CA GLY A 705 21.27 14.85 -12.83
C GLY A 705 22.09 16.15 -12.85
N ASN A 706 22.39 16.76 -11.71
CA ASN A 706 23.25 17.95 -11.65
C ASN A 706 24.72 17.57 -11.76
N VAL A 707 25.14 17.29 -13.00
CA VAL A 707 26.43 16.69 -13.31
C VAL A 707 27.63 17.59 -13.01
N ALA A 708 27.50 18.91 -12.88
CA ALA A 708 28.62 19.78 -12.52
C ALA A 708 28.89 19.89 -11.01
N MET A 709 27.96 19.43 -10.17
CA MET A 709 28.11 19.51 -8.71
C MET A 709 29.26 18.61 -8.24
N THR A 710 30.14 19.14 -7.40
CA THR A 710 31.34 18.40 -6.91
C THR A 710 31.33 18.15 -5.41
N ALA A 711 30.61 18.96 -4.65
CA ALA A 711 30.42 18.77 -3.21
C ALA A 711 29.03 19.27 -2.79
N VAL A 712 28.47 18.69 -1.73
CA VAL A 712 27.25 19.20 -1.11
C VAL A 712 27.26 18.97 0.40
N VAL A 713 26.78 19.96 1.15
CA VAL A 713 26.63 19.91 2.60
C VAL A 713 25.15 19.97 2.92
N ILE A 714 24.53 18.85 3.31
CA ILE A 714 23.14 18.79 3.73
C ILE A 714 23.07 19.24 5.20
N PRO A 715 22.38 20.36 5.50
CA PRO A 715 22.34 20.85 6.87
C PRO A 715 21.50 19.93 7.76
N ASN A 716 21.82 19.92 9.05
CA ASN A 716 21.11 19.12 10.05
C ASN A 716 19.67 19.60 10.32
N THR A 717 19.28 20.74 9.75
CA THR A 717 17.94 21.32 9.82
C THR A 717 16.95 20.62 8.89
N ILE A 718 17.43 19.80 7.94
CA ILE A 718 16.59 19.04 7.02
C ILE A 718 15.83 17.96 7.77
N LYS A 719 14.50 18.07 7.76
CA LYS A 719 13.57 17.08 8.32
C LYS A 719 13.06 16.10 7.26
N SER A 720 13.01 16.54 6.00
CA SER A 720 12.52 15.75 4.88
C SER A 720 13.45 15.85 3.68
N LEU A 721 13.97 14.71 3.25
CA LEU A 721 14.86 14.57 2.10
C LEU A 721 14.25 13.60 1.09
N GLY A 722 13.83 14.13 -0.05
CA GLY A 722 13.11 13.38 -1.07
C GLY A 722 13.93 12.29 -1.74
N ARG A 723 13.24 11.26 -2.22
CA ARG A 723 13.84 10.16 -3.01
C ARG A 723 14.60 10.73 -4.21
N MET A 724 15.79 10.20 -4.51
CA MET A 724 16.60 10.62 -5.67
C MET A 724 16.96 12.11 -5.71
N ALA A 725 16.89 12.84 -4.59
CA ALA A 725 17.13 14.30 -4.56
C ALA A 725 18.47 14.73 -5.19
N PHE A 726 19.52 13.92 -5.11
CA PHE A 726 20.83 14.19 -5.70
C PHE A 726 21.29 13.05 -6.63
N ALA A 727 20.39 12.18 -7.08
CA ALA A 727 20.76 11.04 -7.89
C ALA A 727 21.31 11.49 -9.26
N ARG A 728 22.26 10.74 -9.81
CA ARG A 728 22.97 11.05 -11.06
C ARG A 728 23.75 12.38 -11.06
N CYS A 729 24.12 12.93 -9.90
CA CYS A 729 25.16 13.96 -9.83
C CYS A 729 26.53 13.32 -10.05
N THR A 730 26.85 12.97 -11.30
CA THR A 730 27.95 12.03 -11.61
C THR A 730 29.35 12.53 -11.26
N ASN A 731 29.57 13.85 -11.14
CA ASN A 731 30.85 14.44 -10.69
C ASN A 731 30.88 14.78 -9.20
N LEU A 732 29.83 14.46 -8.43
CA LEU A 732 29.78 14.71 -6.98
C LEU A 732 30.84 13.85 -6.29
N LYS A 733 31.82 14.47 -5.64
CA LYS A 733 32.97 13.80 -5.01
C LYS A 733 32.84 13.68 -3.50
N SER A 734 32.23 14.68 -2.85
CA SER A 734 32.11 14.73 -1.39
C SER A 734 30.72 15.15 -0.90
N VAL A 735 30.19 14.45 0.09
CA VAL A 735 28.91 14.77 0.75
C VAL A 735 29.13 14.88 2.24
N ILE A 736 28.56 15.93 2.87
CA ILE A 736 28.38 15.99 4.32
C ILE A 736 26.87 15.84 4.58
N ILE A 737 26.49 14.89 5.42
CA ILE A 737 25.09 14.62 5.77
C ILE A 737 24.96 14.26 7.25
N THR A 738 23.76 14.40 7.79
CA THR A 738 23.44 14.11 9.19
C THR A 738 22.97 12.66 9.37
N GLU A 739 23.34 12.05 10.50
CA GLU A 739 23.03 10.65 10.81
C GLU A 739 21.52 10.32 10.80
N SER A 740 20.66 11.28 11.14
CA SER A 740 19.20 11.12 11.11
C SER A 740 18.64 10.82 9.72
N LEU A 741 19.37 11.13 8.65
CA LEU A 741 18.92 10.98 7.26
C LEU A 741 19.42 9.68 6.61
N ILE A 742 20.17 8.86 7.33
CA ILE A 742 20.84 7.65 6.80
C ILE A 742 19.85 6.57 6.34
N ASN A 743 18.61 6.55 6.86
CA ASN A 743 17.56 5.63 6.38
C ASN A 743 16.92 6.06 5.05
N SER A 744 17.29 7.21 4.49
CA SER A 744 16.70 7.72 3.25
C SER A 744 17.05 6.82 2.06
N ASN A 745 16.15 6.78 1.07
CA ASN A 745 16.27 5.88 -0.06
C ASN A 745 16.70 6.58 -1.35
N SER A 746 17.76 6.05 -1.97
CA SER A 746 18.24 6.41 -3.31
C SER A 746 18.61 7.88 -3.49
N VAL A 747 18.94 8.63 -2.43
CA VAL A 747 19.19 10.08 -2.51
C VAL A 747 20.36 10.40 -3.44
N PHE A 748 21.48 9.67 -3.32
CA PHE A 748 22.69 9.86 -4.12
C PHE A 748 22.88 8.73 -5.15
N ASP A 749 21.80 8.06 -5.58
CA ASP A 749 21.89 6.92 -6.50
C ASP A 749 22.64 7.30 -7.80
N TYR A 750 23.57 6.46 -8.23
CA TYR A 750 24.42 6.68 -9.42
C TYR A 750 25.33 7.93 -9.36
N CYS A 751 25.73 8.40 -8.17
CA CYS A 751 26.81 9.39 -8.03
C CYS A 751 28.19 8.73 -8.16
N TYR A 752 28.57 8.37 -9.39
CA TYR A 752 29.74 7.52 -9.65
C TYR A 752 31.08 8.06 -9.12
N SER A 753 31.26 9.38 -9.01
CA SER A 753 32.50 10.00 -8.51
C SER A 753 32.54 10.18 -6.98
N LEU A 754 31.47 9.82 -6.26
CA LEU A 754 31.38 10.04 -4.83
C LEU A 754 32.42 9.16 -4.14
N SER A 755 33.37 9.79 -3.45
CA SER A 755 34.52 9.13 -2.83
C SER A 755 34.71 9.50 -1.37
N ASN A 756 34.07 10.57 -0.90
CA ASN A 756 34.12 11.02 0.48
C ASN A 756 32.71 11.29 1.03
N VAL A 757 32.35 10.66 2.15
CA VAL A 757 31.10 10.90 2.87
C VAL A 757 31.46 11.20 4.31
N THR A 758 31.00 12.34 4.83
CA THR A 758 31.15 12.70 6.23
C THR A 758 29.79 12.70 6.90
N LEU A 759 29.66 11.91 7.97
CA LEU A 759 28.46 11.86 8.80
C LEU A 759 28.62 12.81 9.99
N THR A 760 27.58 13.60 10.25
CA THR A 760 27.53 14.52 11.39
C THR A 760 26.45 14.07 12.37
N GLN A 761 26.78 14.09 13.66
CA GLN A 761 25.85 13.75 14.73
C GLN A 761 24.73 14.79 14.86
N HIS A 762 23.56 14.36 15.32
CA HIS A 762 22.42 15.23 15.59
C HIS A 762 21.67 14.77 16.84
N ASP A 763 21.19 15.71 17.64
CA ASP A 763 20.53 15.50 18.94
C ASP A 763 19.10 14.91 18.83
N GLY A 764 18.75 14.29 17.71
CA GLY A 764 17.40 13.82 17.37
C GLY A 764 17.20 12.32 17.55
N GLU A 765 16.07 11.81 17.04
CA GLU A 765 15.76 10.37 17.09
C GLU A 765 16.84 9.55 16.38
N LYS A 766 17.30 8.50 17.08
CA LYS A 766 18.34 7.59 16.58
C LYS A 766 17.80 6.78 15.41
N CYS A 767 18.50 6.81 14.29
CA CYS A 767 18.22 5.94 13.16
C CYS A 767 18.75 4.52 13.44
N THR A 768 17.91 3.50 13.26
CA THR A 768 18.27 2.08 13.45
C THR A 768 18.50 1.34 12.14
N VAL A 769 18.24 1.95 10.98
CA VAL A 769 18.36 1.31 9.65
C VAL A 769 19.30 2.09 8.75
N PHE A 770 20.33 1.42 8.23
CA PHE A 770 21.20 1.97 7.19
C PHE A 770 20.56 1.79 5.82
N GLY A 771 20.02 2.87 5.25
CA GLY A 771 19.19 2.85 4.04
C GLY A 771 19.98 2.81 2.72
N SER A 772 19.26 2.84 1.59
CA SER A 772 19.81 2.82 0.22
C SER A 772 20.31 4.19 -0.27
N LEU A 773 20.95 4.93 0.62
CA LEU A 773 21.30 6.33 0.40
C LEU A 773 22.32 6.52 -0.73
N PHE A 774 23.26 5.57 -0.88
CA PHE A 774 24.45 5.64 -1.73
C PHE A 774 24.53 4.51 -2.77
N THR A 775 23.40 4.00 -3.23
CA THR A 775 23.35 2.97 -4.28
C THR A 775 24.14 3.42 -5.53
N ASN A 776 24.90 2.51 -6.14
CA ASN A 776 25.73 2.74 -7.33
C ASN A 776 26.75 3.90 -7.21
N CYS A 777 27.17 4.26 -5.99
CA CYS A 777 28.27 5.21 -5.76
C CYS A 777 29.63 4.52 -5.95
N GLY A 778 30.04 4.37 -7.21
CA GLY A 778 31.14 3.49 -7.62
C GLY A 778 32.55 3.85 -7.15
N SER A 779 32.79 5.05 -6.60
CA SER A 779 34.11 5.53 -6.14
C SER A 779 34.32 5.51 -4.62
N LEU A 780 33.30 5.10 -3.84
CA LEU A 780 33.43 4.99 -2.38
C LEU A 780 34.28 3.77 -2.03
N LYS A 781 35.43 4.01 -1.38
CA LYS A 781 36.36 2.94 -0.94
C LYS A 781 36.06 2.40 0.44
N THR A 782 35.47 3.24 1.29
CA THR A 782 35.08 2.94 2.68
C THR A 782 33.75 3.63 2.95
N ILE A 783 32.96 3.07 3.86
CA ILE A 783 31.74 3.71 4.37
C ILE A 783 31.72 3.54 5.90
N GLU A 784 31.51 4.65 6.61
CA GLU A 784 31.31 4.63 8.05
C GLU A 784 29.83 4.37 8.34
N ILE A 785 29.56 3.37 9.18
CA ILE A 785 28.21 3.02 9.60
C ILE A 785 28.12 3.38 11.08
N PRO A 786 27.18 4.26 11.51
CA PRO A 786 27.07 4.65 12.91
C PRO A 786 26.72 3.49 13.85
N GLU A 787 27.19 3.56 15.10
CA GLU A 787 26.93 2.55 16.15
C GLU A 787 25.44 2.40 16.51
N THR A 788 24.59 3.37 16.14
CA THR A 788 23.15 3.32 16.39
C THR A 788 22.39 2.38 15.44
N ILE A 789 23.03 1.93 14.36
CA ILE A 789 22.39 1.10 13.33
C ILE A 789 22.25 -0.35 13.81
N GLU A 790 21.03 -0.87 13.68
CA GLU A 790 20.66 -2.26 14.01
C GLU A 790 20.46 -3.12 12.74
N HIS A 791 20.15 -2.50 11.60
CA HIS A 791 19.85 -3.21 10.36
C HIS A 791 20.52 -2.54 9.15
N ILE A 792 21.22 -3.33 8.33
CA ILE A 792 21.60 -2.88 6.98
C ILE A 792 20.43 -3.14 6.04
N GLY A 793 19.88 -2.07 5.47
CA GLY A 793 18.69 -2.12 4.64
C GLY A 793 18.90 -2.74 3.26
N ARG A 794 17.79 -2.94 2.54
CA ARG A 794 17.79 -3.43 1.16
C ARG A 794 18.61 -2.50 0.26
N CYS A 795 19.53 -3.06 -0.51
CA CYS A 795 20.40 -2.33 -1.44
C CYS A 795 21.27 -1.22 -0.82
N ALA A 796 21.50 -1.22 0.50
CA ALA A 796 22.11 -0.09 1.22
C ALA A 796 23.44 0.42 0.63
N CYS A 797 24.31 -0.52 0.27
CA CYS A 797 25.62 -0.33 -0.33
C CYS A 797 25.74 -0.95 -1.73
N ALA A 798 24.62 -1.27 -2.38
CA ALA A 798 24.64 -1.96 -3.67
C ALA A 798 25.34 -1.11 -4.74
N GLY A 799 26.25 -1.72 -5.52
CA GLY A 799 26.96 -1.07 -6.62
C GLY A 799 28.10 -0.13 -6.19
N MET A 800 28.52 -0.15 -4.92
CA MET A 800 29.75 0.53 -4.49
C MET A 800 30.99 -0.24 -4.97
N SER A 801 31.27 -0.16 -6.28
CA SER A 801 32.26 -1.02 -6.94
C SER A 801 33.70 -0.84 -6.45
N ALA A 802 34.06 0.30 -5.85
CA ALA A 802 35.38 0.58 -5.28
C ALA A 802 35.50 0.26 -3.78
N LEU A 803 34.42 -0.15 -3.11
CA LEU A 803 34.41 -0.43 -1.67
C LEU A 803 35.37 -1.58 -1.39
N GLU A 804 36.41 -1.35 -0.58
CA GLU A 804 37.48 -2.35 -0.36
C GLU A 804 37.26 -3.17 0.92
N SER A 805 36.72 -2.53 1.97
CA SER A 805 36.44 -3.16 3.26
C SER A 805 35.26 -2.49 3.95
N VAL A 806 34.51 -3.26 4.74
CA VAL A 806 33.43 -2.74 5.60
C VAL A 806 33.56 -3.30 7.00
N VAL A 807 33.45 -2.41 8.00
CA VAL A 807 33.36 -2.77 9.41
C VAL A 807 31.92 -2.60 9.85
N LEU A 808 31.30 -3.66 10.35
CA LEU A 808 29.91 -3.63 10.82
C LEU A 808 29.89 -3.34 12.34
N PRO A 809 29.27 -2.23 12.80
CA PRO A 809 29.09 -1.91 14.22
C PRO A 809 28.47 -3.02 15.06
N GLU A 810 28.71 -3.01 16.38
CA GLU A 810 28.33 -4.08 17.33
C GLU A 810 26.81 -4.30 17.49
N ASN A 811 25.97 -3.38 16.99
CA ASN A 811 24.51 -3.46 17.14
C ASN A 811 23.79 -4.03 15.91
N ILE A 812 24.49 -4.26 14.81
CA ILE A 812 23.84 -4.78 13.59
C ILE A 812 23.42 -6.23 13.79
N THR A 813 22.13 -6.50 13.59
CA THR A 813 21.51 -7.83 13.73
C THR A 813 21.12 -8.46 12.39
N SER A 814 20.99 -7.67 11.31
CA SER A 814 20.63 -8.20 9.99
C SER A 814 21.22 -7.43 8.81
N ILE A 815 21.47 -8.15 7.72
CA ILE A 815 21.90 -7.63 6.42
C ILE A 815 20.82 -7.93 5.38
N GLY A 816 20.20 -6.89 4.83
CA GLY A 816 19.08 -6.99 3.92
C GLY A 816 19.41 -7.42 2.49
N LYS A 817 18.38 -7.75 1.72
CA LYS A 817 18.47 -8.22 0.33
C LYS A 817 19.28 -7.26 -0.54
N ASN A 818 20.24 -7.79 -1.30
CA ASN A 818 21.15 -7.01 -2.15
C ASN A 818 21.99 -5.93 -1.42
N ALA A 819 22.12 -5.96 -0.08
CA ALA A 819 22.75 -4.87 0.69
C ALA A 819 24.11 -4.41 0.14
N PHE A 820 25.00 -5.32 -0.24
CA PHE A 820 26.33 -5.08 -0.80
C PHE A 820 26.47 -5.68 -2.21
N SER A 821 25.37 -5.90 -2.95
CA SER A 821 25.48 -6.52 -4.27
C SER A 821 26.30 -5.66 -5.25
N ASN A 822 27.09 -6.29 -6.11
CA ASN A 822 28.00 -5.63 -7.05
C ASN A 822 29.11 -4.76 -6.42
N CYS A 823 29.47 -4.97 -5.13
CA CYS A 823 30.69 -4.39 -4.55
C CYS A 823 31.93 -5.16 -5.02
N THR A 824 32.31 -4.98 -6.28
CA THR A 824 33.31 -5.82 -6.96
C THR A 824 34.71 -5.77 -6.37
N SER A 825 35.08 -4.68 -5.68
CA SER A 825 36.40 -4.52 -5.02
C SER A 825 36.42 -4.92 -3.55
N LEU A 826 35.29 -5.35 -2.99
CA LEU A 826 35.17 -5.67 -1.57
C LEU A 826 35.99 -6.91 -1.25
N LYS A 827 37.06 -6.76 -0.48
CA LYS A 827 38.02 -7.83 -0.14
C LYS A 827 37.68 -8.47 1.20
N GLU A 828 37.16 -7.68 2.14
CA GLU A 828 36.97 -8.08 3.52
C GLU A 828 35.70 -7.43 4.11
N VAL A 829 34.97 -8.20 4.90
CA VAL A 829 33.84 -7.72 5.70
C VAL A 829 34.06 -8.20 7.12
N LEU A 830 34.19 -7.27 8.06
CA LEU A 830 34.32 -7.56 9.48
C LEU A 830 32.92 -7.58 10.10
N PHE A 831 32.42 -8.79 10.37
CA PHE A 831 31.13 -9.02 11.00
C PHE A 831 31.21 -8.82 12.52
N ASN A 832 30.17 -8.26 13.14
CA ASN A 832 30.02 -8.26 14.60
C ASN A 832 29.38 -9.56 15.11
N ASN A 833 29.41 -9.79 16.43
CA ASN A 833 28.94 -11.04 17.05
C ASN A 833 27.41 -11.12 17.31
N LYS A 834 26.61 -10.21 16.76
CA LYS A 834 25.14 -10.15 16.91
C LYS A 834 24.37 -10.33 15.60
N ILE A 835 25.05 -10.41 14.46
CA ILE A 835 24.39 -10.61 13.16
C ILE A 835 23.72 -11.98 13.15
N LYS A 836 22.41 -11.99 12.91
CA LYS A 836 21.56 -13.19 12.85
C LYS A 836 21.20 -13.58 11.43
N ASN A 837 20.84 -12.59 10.60
CA ASN A 837 20.25 -12.83 9.29
C ASN A 837 21.06 -12.14 8.18
N ILE A 838 21.39 -12.89 7.12
CA ILE A 838 21.97 -12.38 5.87
C ILE A 838 21.04 -12.76 4.72
N GLU A 839 20.34 -11.80 4.14
CA GLU A 839 19.29 -12.03 3.14
C GLU A 839 19.83 -12.26 1.71
N ALA A 840 18.92 -12.67 0.81
CA ALA A 840 19.26 -13.09 -0.54
C ALA A 840 20.08 -12.04 -1.30
N PHE A 841 21.10 -12.49 -2.03
CA PHE A 841 21.97 -11.64 -2.85
C PHE A 841 22.72 -10.54 -2.08
N ALA A 842 22.80 -10.60 -0.74
CA ALA A 842 23.45 -9.57 0.09
C ALA A 842 24.83 -9.15 -0.43
N PHE A 843 25.71 -10.09 -0.76
CA PHE A 843 27.05 -9.89 -1.32
C PHE A 843 27.17 -10.48 -2.74
N PHE A 844 26.07 -10.51 -3.49
CA PHE A 844 26.07 -11.02 -4.87
C PHE A 844 27.08 -10.24 -5.74
N ASN A 845 27.85 -10.94 -6.58
CA ASN A 845 28.85 -10.34 -7.48
C ASN A 845 29.96 -9.52 -6.78
N CYS A 846 30.27 -9.81 -5.51
CA CYS A 846 31.44 -9.28 -4.81
C CYS A 846 32.72 -10.05 -5.19
N LYS A 847 33.20 -9.88 -6.42
CA LYS A 847 34.26 -10.72 -7.03
C LYS A 847 35.59 -10.75 -6.26
N SER A 848 35.91 -9.70 -5.49
CA SER A 848 37.14 -9.64 -4.69
C SER A 848 36.99 -10.29 -3.30
N LEU A 849 35.76 -10.60 -2.88
CA LEU A 849 35.45 -11.16 -1.57
C LEU A 849 35.70 -12.66 -1.63
N LYS A 850 36.98 -13.04 -1.45
CA LYS A 850 37.42 -14.43 -1.60
C LYS A 850 37.21 -15.26 -0.35
N ARG A 851 37.25 -14.64 0.83
CA ARG A 851 37.07 -15.32 2.12
C ARG A 851 36.19 -14.48 3.03
N VAL A 852 35.28 -15.13 3.73
CA VAL A 852 34.41 -14.50 4.71
C VAL A 852 34.44 -15.32 5.99
N GLN A 853 34.74 -14.67 7.11
CA GLN A 853 34.58 -15.24 8.44
C GLN A 853 33.24 -14.77 9.03
N LEU A 854 32.31 -15.70 9.22
CA LEU A 854 31.01 -15.40 9.81
C LEU A 854 31.05 -15.64 11.32
N PRO A 855 30.38 -14.80 12.13
CA PRO A 855 30.28 -14.99 13.56
C PRO A 855 29.32 -16.16 13.86
N GLU A 856 29.50 -16.78 15.02
CA GLU A 856 28.65 -17.89 15.50
C GLU A 856 27.16 -17.50 15.52
N SER A 857 26.86 -16.23 15.77
CA SER A 857 25.51 -15.67 15.88
C SER A 857 24.67 -15.73 14.60
N VAL A 858 25.27 -15.99 13.42
CA VAL A 858 24.51 -16.06 12.16
C VAL A 858 23.63 -17.32 12.17
N ASP A 859 22.32 -17.10 12.30
CA ASP A 859 21.26 -18.10 12.30
C ASP A 859 20.84 -18.47 10.86
N HIS A 860 20.75 -17.47 9.98
CA HIS A 860 20.17 -17.63 8.63
C HIS A 860 20.98 -16.90 7.55
N ILE A 861 21.27 -17.60 6.45
CA ILE A 861 21.88 -17.07 5.23
C ILE A 861 21.04 -17.51 4.04
N ASP A 862 20.46 -16.57 3.33
CA ASP A 862 19.63 -16.83 2.15
C ASP A 862 20.44 -17.23 0.91
N LYS A 863 19.74 -17.77 -0.10
CA LYS A 863 20.31 -18.16 -1.39
C LYS A 863 21.07 -17.01 -2.06
N ASP A 864 22.24 -17.34 -2.62
CA ASP A 864 23.11 -16.43 -3.36
C ASP A 864 23.55 -15.19 -2.55
N ALA A 865 23.42 -15.23 -1.22
CA ALA A 865 23.88 -14.16 -0.33
C ALA A 865 25.38 -13.88 -0.50
N PHE A 866 26.18 -14.86 -0.89
CA PHE A 866 27.57 -14.67 -1.32
C PHE A 866 27.76 -15.28 -2.72
N SER A 867 28.73 -14.78 -3.49
CA SER A 867 29.08 -15.40 -4.78
C SER A 867 29.68 -16.79 -4.59
N ASN A 868 29.49 -17.68 -5.57
CA ASN A 868 29.99 -19.06 -5.55
C ASN A 868 31.53 -19.18 -5.39
N GLU A 869 32.28 -18.12 -5.69
CA GLU A 869 33.74 -18.06 -5.58
C GLU A 869 34.23 -17.64 -4.17
N THR A 870 33.31 -17.28 -3.26
CA THR A 870 33.62 -16.83 -1.90
C THR A 870 33.71 -18.01 -0.94
N GLU A 871 34.89 -18.22 -0.33
CA GLU A 871 35.11 -19.21 0.70
C GLU A 871 34.54 -18.73 2.05
N ILE A 872 33.46 -19.36 2.52
CA ILE A 872 32.82 -19.01 3.80
C ILE A 872 33.37 -19.92 4.91
N ARG A 873 33.86 -19.33 5.99
CA ARG A 873 34.28 -20.01 7.22
C ARG A 873 33.42 -19.48 8.36
N LYS A 874 32.72 -20.38 9.07
CA LYS A 874 32.29 -20.10 10.44
C LYS A 874 33.48 -20.36 11.36
#